data_AF-A0AAD6W1A2-F1
#
_entry.id   AF-A0AAD6W1A2-F1
#
_cell.length_a   1.000
_cell.length_b   1.000
_cell.length_c   1.000
_cell.angle_alpha   90.00
_cell.angle_beta   90.00
_cell.angle_gamma   90.00
#
_symmetry.space_group_name_H-M   'P 1'
#
loop_
_entity.id
_entity.type
_entity.pdbx_description
1 polymer ?
#
loop_
_entity_poly.entity_id
_entity_poly.type
_entity_poly.pdbx_seq_one_letter_code
_entity_poly.pdbx_strand_id
1 'polypeptide(L)'
;MSSDPAPYAPRKILITGAAGFIASHVTRRLIEDYPDYKIVALDKLDYCSDLKNLATCRGSPNFKFVKGDIACADLVNHLLIAEDIDTIMHFAAQTHVDNSFGNSFEFTTNNIYGTHVLLEACKVTKKIKRFIHVSTDEVYGETDMETDIGNPEASQLLPTNPYSATKAGAEMLVMAYHRSYGLPIITTRGNNVYGPNQYPEKLIPKFILLALRGEHLPIHGDGSNVRSFLYCEDVAEAFDVILHRGAIGHVYNIGTKKERRVLDVAEDICKLYGLDPEKSINYVQDRPFNDHRYFLDDQKLKKLGWQESTPWEEGLKMTMEWYTKNPDWWDDVSAALHPHPRLSMIAQSNDDSWFSQKGLISDAKEAGKSDGSSGLKFLIYGKTGWIGGLLGKLCKDGDIAFEYGQGRLEDRKSILKDIKKVNPTHVFNAAGVTGRPNVDWCESHKVETIRTNVVGTLTLADVCKEHNLLMMNFATGCIFEYDHDHQEGSRIGFKEEDKPNFTGSFYSKTKAMVEELLREYENVCTLRVRMPISSDLSNPRNFITKITRYDKVVNIPNSMTVLDELLPISIEMAKRNCRGIWNFTNPGVVSHNEILEMHRDYIDPEFKWMNFDLEEQAKVIVAPRSNNELDGTKLKDEFPEMLSIKESILEYLEMEYSSHQFDVIVVGAGIMGSSTAYQLAKRGQKTLLLEQFDFLHHRGSSHGESRTIRATYPEDYYCDMVKESSQIWEQVQSEIGYKVYFKAQQFDMSPSDNKSLRSVISSCEGKSIPYRVLDRQQVSDRFSGMINLPEGWFGVLTDGGGVIKPTKAVSMFQALAFQRGAVLRDNMEVKNVVKDEVKGGVNVETADGEKFWGKKCVITAGAWVRKLVKTVGGLELPIQALETTVCYWRIKEGHEAKFAIGSDFPTFASYGEPYVYGTPSLEFPGLIKISVHGGYPCDPDKRPWGPSGISLDSLKEWIKGRFSGLVDNDGPFGKDVVIGGGFSGHGFKMAPVVGRVLADLVLSGEAKGVEMKYFRAQRFQDNPKGNVKDYEDQVNSSSKHKNPSFYHQ
;
A
#
# COMPACT_ATOMS: atom_id res chain seq x y z
N MET A 1 -47.47 30.08 23.96
CA MET A 1 -47.56 29.06 22.88
C MET A 1 -46.24 28.31 22.89
N SER A 2 -46.16 27.11 23.47
CA SER A 2 -44.93 26.33 23.49
C SER A 2 -44.70 25.74 22.10
N SER A 3 -43.71 26.28 21.39
CA SER A 3 -43.23 25.72 20.13
C SER A 3 -42.26 24.60 20.47
N ASP A 4 -42.77 23.44 20.91
CA ASP A 4 -41.94 22.24 20.91
C ASP A 4 -41.63 21.91 19.44
N PRO A 5 -40.34 21.79 19.06
CA PRO A 5 -39.98 21.47 17.70
C PRO A 5 -40.58 20.12 17.31
N ALA A 6 -41.09 20.01 16.08
CA ALA A 6 -41.62 18.76 15.56
C ALA A 6 -40.58 17.63 15.66
N PRO A 7 -40.98 16.39 16.00
CA PRO A 7 -40.06 15.27 16.14
C PRO A 7 -39.33 15.01 14.81
N TYR A 8 -38.03 14.74 14.90
CA TYR A 8 -37.19 14.43 13.74
C TYR A 8 -37.51 13.04 13.21
N ALA A 9 -37.87 12.93 11.93
CA ALA A 9 -38.05 11.67 11.25
C ALA A 9 -36.86 11.39 10.31
N PRO A 10 -35.99 10.42 10.63
CA PRO A 10 -34.92 10.00 9.71
C PRO A 10 -35.49 9.31 8.47
N ARG A 11 -34.73 9.29 7.36
CA ARG A 11 -35.09 8.44 6.19
C ARG A 11 -34.15 7.25 6.06
N LYS A 12 -32.84 7.48 6.26
CA LYS A 12 -31.81 6.47 6.00
C LYS A 12 -30.76 6.52 7.08
N ILE A 13 -30.76 5.49 7.92
CA ILE A 13 -29.96 5.41 9.14
C ILE A 13 -28.80 4.45 8.93
N LEU A 14 -27.58 4.93 9.15
CA LEU A 14 -26.40 4.08 9.31
C LEU A 14 -26.21 3.76 10.79
N ILE A 15 -26.26 2.47 11.15
CA ILE A 15 -25.98 1.98 12.51
C ILE A 15 -24.62 1.27 12.45
N THR A 16 -23.62 1.81 13.14
CA THR A 16 -22.29 1.18 13.20
C THR A 16 -22.18 0.30 14.44
N GLY A 17 -21.48 -0.83 14.37
CA GLY A 17 -21.39 -1.78 15.49
C GLY A 17 -22.70 -2.56 15.66
N ALA A 18 -23.50 -2.64 14.60
CA ALA A 18 -24.88 -3.12 14.61
C ALA A 18 -25.02 -4.60 14.99
N ALA A 19 -23.99 -5.42 14.81
CA ALA A 19 -24.01 -6.83 15.19
C ALA A 19 -23.57 -7.06 16.65
N GLY A 20 -23.16 -6.00 17.35
CA GLY A 20 -22.91 -6.02 18.79
C GLY A 20 -24.19 -6.02 19.62
N PHE A 21 -24.03 -6.20 20.94
CA PHE A 21 -25.12 -6.33 21.91
C PHE A 21 -26.18 -5.22 21.81
N ILE A 22 -25.90 -4.00 22.31
CA ILE A 22 -26.89 -2.91 22.40
C ILE A 22 -27.45 -2.53 21.03
N ALA A 23 -26.57 -2.39 20.04
CA ALA A 23 -26.94 -1.89 18.72
C ALA A 23 -27.87 -2.85 17.96
N SER A 24 -27.78 -4.17 18.22
CA SER A 24 -28.67 -5.15 17.59
C SER A 24 -30.13 -5.01 18.06
N HIS A 25 -30.35 -4.71 19.34
CA HIS A 25 -31.68 -4.42 19.89
C HIS A 25 -32.24 -3.12 19.31
N VAL A 26 -31.42 -2.06 19.24
CA VAL A 26 -31.81 -0.79 18.60
C VAL A 26 -32.15 -1.01 17.12
N THR A 27 -31.34 -1.79 16.40
CA THR A 27 -31.55 -2.10 14.99
C THR A 27 -32.88 -2.83 14.79
N ARG A 28 -33.16 -3.85 15.59
CA ARG A 28 -34.41 -4.63 15.55
C ARG A 28 -35.63 -3.73 15.79
N ARG A 29 -35.60 -2.95 16.86
CA ARG A 29 -36.68 -2.01 17.20
C ARG A 29 -36.96 -1.03 16.06
N LEU A 30 -35.92 -0.41 15.50
CA LEU A 30 -36.10 0.56 14.42
C LEU A 30 -36.66 -0.06 13.13
N ILE A 31 -36.32 -1.32 12.86
CA ILE A 31 -36.85 -2.05 11.70
C ILE A 31 -38.34 -2.38 11.88
N GLU A 32 -38.72 -2.83 13.08
CA GLU A 32 -40.08 -3.28 13.41
C GLU A 32 -41.05 -2.11 13.57
N ASP A 33 -40.65 -1.06 14.29
CA ASP A 33 -41.52 0.08 14.63
C ASP A 33 -41.61 1.10 13.49
N TYR A 34 -40.61 1.17 12.61
CA TYR A 34 -40.54 2.16 11.52
C TYR A 34 -40.22 1.52 10.15
N PRO A 35 -41.21 0.86 9.51
CA PRO A 35 -41.03 0.19 8.23
C PRO A 35 -40.56 1.10 7.08
N ASP A 36 -40.84 2.40 7.17
CA ASP A 36 -40.46 3.40 6.15
C ASP A 36 -38.99 3.86 6.27
N TYR A 37 -38.30 3.53 7.38
CA TYR A 37 -36.89 3.89 7.55
C TYR A 37 -36.00 2.83 6.93
N LYS A 38 -35.03 3.27 6.11
CA LYS A 38 -34.00 2.36 5.59
C LYS A 38 -32.85 2.26 6.58
N ILE A 39 -32.56 1.05 7.07
CA ILE A 39 -31.50 0.78 8.02
C ILE A 39 -30.32 0.11 7.31
N VAL A 40 -29.16 0.74 7.39
CA VAL A 40 -27.87 0.20 6.93
C VAL A 40 -27.05 -0.12 8.17
N ALA A 41 -26.86 -1.41 8.44
CA ALA A 41 -26.03 -1.91 9.53
C ALA A 41 -24.58 -2.10 9.04
N LEU A 42 -23.63 -1.44 9.68
CA LEU A 42 -22.19 -1.57 9.41
C LEU A 42 -21.50 -2.20 10.62
N ASP A 43 -20.81 -3.31 10.42
CA ASP A 43 -20.05 -3.97 11.47
C ASP A 43 -18.82 -4.70 10.91
N LYS A 44 -17.71 -4.73 11.64
CA LYS A 44 -16.50 -5.45 11.23
C LYS A 44 -16.52 -6.93 11.65
N LEU A 45 -17.50 -7.33 12.46
CA LEU A 45 -17.62 -8.68 13.05
C LEU A 45 -16.39 -9.01 13.92
N ASP A 46 -16.17 -8.19 14.93
CA ASP A 46 -15.16 -8.43 15.98
C ASP A 46 -15.62 -9.55 16.94
N TYR A 47 -14.75 -9.97 17.85
CA TYR A 47 -14.97 -11.14 18.72
C TYR A 47 -16.27 -11.09 19.56
N CYS A 48 -16.76 -9.89 19.88
CA CYS A 48 -17.96 -9.66 20.70
C CYS A 48 -19.21 -9.30 19.88
N SER A 49 -19.19 -9.55 18.57
CA SER A 49 -20.29 -9.29 17.65
C SER A 49 -20.57 -10.51 16.78
N ASP A 50 -21.85 -10.78 16.53
CA ASP A 50 -22.28 -11.96 15.78
C ASP A 50 -23.53 -11.61 14.95
N LEU A 51 -23.56 -12.07 13.69
CA LEU A 51 -24.69 -11.88 12.79
C LEU A 51 -25.98 -12.53 13.29
N LYS A 52 -25.91 -13.55 14.15
CA LYS A 52 -27.06 -14.16 14.83
C LYS A 52 -27.90 -13.11 15.56
N ASN A 53 -27.27 -12.06 16.11
CA ASN A 53 -27.95 -10.97 16.81
C ASN A 53 -28.90 -10.17 15.88
N LEU A 54 -28.62 -10.18 14.58
CA LEU A 54 -29.40 -9.53 13.52
C LEU A 54 -30.22 -10.53 12.68
N ALA A 55 -30.31 -11.79 13.09
CA ALA A 55 -30.97 -12.83 12.30
C ALA A 55 -32.44 -12.50 11.99
N THR A 56 -33.16 -11.91 12.94
CA THR A 56 -34.56 -11.48 12.77
C THR A 56 -34.72 -10.32 11.78
N CYS A 57 -33.65 -9.54 11.55
CA CYS A 57 -33.64 -8.37 10.67
C CYS A 57 -33.43 -8.74 9.19
N ARG A 58 -32.80 -9.88 8.92
CA ARG A 58 -32.28 -10.26 7.58
C ARG A 58 -33.36 -10.34 6.49
N GLY A 59 -34.60 -10.66 6.87
CA GLY A 59 -35.74 -10.76 5.95
C GLY A 59 -36.46 -9.43 5.69
N SER A 60 -36.14 -8.38 6.43
CA SER A 60 -36.88 -7.13 6.38
C SER A 60 -36.50 -6.32 5.12
N PRO A 61 -37.49 -5.80 4.36
CA PRO A 61 -37.22 -5.09 3.10
C PRO A 61 -36.49 -3.76 3.29
N ASN A 62 -36.52 -3.22 4.50
CA ASN A 62 -35.90 -1.96 4.89
C ASN A 62 -34.51 -2.12 5.54
N PHE A 63 -33.94 -3.32 5.56
CA PHE A 63 -32.65 -3.62 6.19
C PHE A 63 -31.55 -4.00 5.19
N LYS A 64 -30.32 -3.51 5.42
CA LYS A 64 -29.12 -3.91 4.70
C LYS A 64 -27.95 -4.05 5.66
N PHE A 65 -27.26 -5.19 5.62
CA PHE A 65 -26.00 -5.40 6.34
C PHE A 65 -24.79 -5.16 5.44
N VAL A 66 -23.73 -4.55 6.01
CA VAL A 66 -22.44 -4.31 5.38
C VAL A 66 -21.34 -4.73 6.35
N LYS A 67 -20.54 -5.73 5.97
CA LYS A 67 -19.32 -6.08 6.71
C LYS A 67 -18.22 -5.06 6.40
N GLY A 68 -17.65 -4.40 7.41
CA GLY A 68 -16.53 -3.49 7.22
C GLY A 68 -16.19 -2.66 8.45
N ASP A 69 -15.01 -2.04 8.40
CA ASP A 69 -14.45 -1.25 9.50
C ASP A 69 -14.70 0.25 9.29
N ILE A 70 -15.15 0.94 10.34
CA ILE A 70 -15.34 2.40 10.35
C ILE A 70 -14.02 3.17 10.18
N ALA A 71 -12.87 2.53 10.42
CA ALA A 71 -11.55 3.09 10.15
C ALA A 71 -11.23 3.18 8.64
N CYS A 72 -12.01 2.50 7.78
CA CYS A 72 -11.86 2.56 6.32
C CYS A 72 -12.61 3.77 5.75
N ALA A 73 -11.88 4.87 5.55
CA ALA A 73 -12.45 6.12 5.05
C ALA A 73 -13.15 5.96 3.68
N ASP A 74 -12.60 5.16 2.77
CA ASP A 74 -13.21 4.92 1.45
C ASP A 74 -14.56 4.21 1.55
N LEU A 75 -14.67 3.19 2.42
CA LEU A 75 -15.92 2.48 2.67
C LEU A 75 -16.96 3.41 3.29
N VAL A 76 -16.59 4.17 4.33
CA VAL A 76 -17.49 5.09 5.02
C VAL A 76 -18.01 6.15 4.03
N ASN A 77 -17.13 6.80 3.27
CA ASN A 77 -17.52 7.78 2.26
C ASN A 77 -18.43 7.16 1.19
N HIS A 78 -18.09 5.96 0.71
CA HIS A 78 -18.92 5.23 -0.25
C HIS A 78 -20.32 4.98 0.30
N LEU A 79 -20.46 4.47 1.54
CA LEU A 79 -21.76 4.19 2.15
C LEU A 79 -22.59 5.45 2.34
N LEU A 80 -22.01 6.54 2.85
CA LEU A 80 -22.75 7.79 3.04
C LEU A 80 -23.31 8.32 1.71
N ILE A 81 -22.57 8.18 0.61
CA ILE A 81 -22.98 8.66 -0.72
C ILE A 81 -23.95 7.69 -1.40
N ALA A 82 -23.59 6.41 -1.49
CA ALA A 82 -24.31 5.40 -2.27
C ALA A 82 -25.66 5.05 -1.64
N GLU A 83 -25.72 4.99 -0.31
CA GLU A 83 -26.98 4.75 0.40
C GLU A 83 -27.75 6.05 0.66
N ASP A 84 -27.12 7.22 0.48
CA ASP A 84 -27.70 8.54 0.74
C ASP A 84 -28.13 8.70 2.20
N ILE A 85 -27.23 8.33 3.11
CA ILE A 85 -27.46 8.34 4.55
C ILE A 85 -27.69 9.77 5.04
N ASP A 86 -28.74 9.97 5.84
CA ASP A 86 -29.04 11.25 6.50
C ASP A 86 -28.86 11.21 8.02
N THR A 87 -28.78 10.02 8.60
CA THR A 87 -28.72 9.81 10.05
C THR A 87 -27.68 8.75 10.39
N ILE A 88 -26.86 8.99 11.42
CA ILE A 88 -25.89 8.01 11.92
C ILE A 88 -26.14 7.75 13.40
N MET A 89 -26.18 6.47 13.79
CA MET A 89 -26.14 6.03 15.19
C MET A 89 -24.87 5.21 15.42
N HIS A 90 -23.92 5.79 16.14
CA HIS A 90 -22.56 5.29 16.22
C HIS A 90 -22.30 4.50 17.51
N PHE A 91 -22.51 3.18 17.47
CA PHE A 91 -22.25 2.25 18.58
C PHE A 91 -20.90 1.52 18.51
N ALA A 92 -20.26 1.46 17.33
CA ALA A 92 -19.02 0.71 17.13
C ALA A 92 -17.92 1.19 18.08
N ALA A 93 -17.43 0.27 18.92
CA ALA A 93 -16.37 0.52 19.89
C ALA A 93 -15.76 -0.80 20.36
N GLN A 94 -14.53 -0.72 20.87
CA GLN A 94 -13.95 -1.73 21.76
C GLN A 94 -14.28 -1.34 23.22
N THR A 95 -14.79 -2.30 24.01
CA THR A 95 -15.49 -2.00 25.29
C THR A 95 -15.06 -2.81 26.51
N HIS A 96 -14.17 -3.79 26.39
CA HIS A 96 -13.79 -4.61 27.56
C HIS A 96 -12.67 -3.95 28.38
N VAL A 97 -13.02 -3.43 29.57
CA VAL A 97 -12.09 -2.67 30.44
C VAL A 97 -10.80 -3.45 30.73
N ASP A 98 -10.87 -4.73 31.09
CA ASP A 98 -9.66 -5.52 31.41
C ASP A 98 -8.73 -5.66 30.19
N ASN A 99 -9.30 -5.76 28.99
CA ASN A 99 -8.52 -5.82 27.76
C ASN A 99 -7.87 -4.46 27.43
N SER A 100 -8.44 -3.36 27.91
CA SER A 100 -7.94 -2.01 27.62
C SER A 100 -6.59 -1.72 28.30
N PHE A 101 -6.30 -2.33 29.45
CA PHE A 101 -5.01 -2.16 30.14
C PHE A 101 -3.84 -2.76 29.36
N GLY A 102 -4.06 -3.87 28.66
CA GLY A 102 -3.02 -4.53 27.84
C GLY A 102 -3.07 -4.21 26.35
N ASN A 103 -4.10 -3.48 25.87
CA ASN A 103 -4.35 -3.26 24.44
C ASN A 103 -4.94 -1.86 24.14
N SER A 104 -4.58 -0.84 24.92
CA SER A 104 -5.13 0.53 24.84
C SER A 104 -5.03 1.19 23.45
N PHE A 105 -4.04 0.82 22.64
CA PHE A 105 -3.89 1.31 21.26
C PHE A 105 -5.02 0.84 20.33
N GLU A 106 -5.50 -0.39 20.50
CA GLU A 106 -6.65 -0.89 19.77
C GLU A 106 -7.93 -0.14 20.14
N PHE A 107 -8.09 0.19 21.42
CA PHE A 107 -9.18 1.03 21.89
C PHE A 107 -9.10 2.44 21.29
N THR A 108 -7.90 3.02 21.23
CA THR A 108 -7.68 4.33 20.58
C THR A 108 -8.05 4.28 19.09
N THR A 109 -7.62 3.23 18.39
CA THR A 109 -7.89 3.05 16.95
C THR A 109 -9.40 2.92 16.67
N ASN A 110 -10.08 2.04 17.40
CA ASN A 110 -11.50 1.78 17.17
C ASN A 110 -12.37 2.94 17.68
N ASN A 111 -12.10 3.44 18.89
CA ASN A 111 -13.00 4.39 19.57
C ASN A 111 -12.72 5.83 19.12
N ILE A 112 -11.45 6.26 19.03
CA ILE A 112 -11.11 7.64 18.67
C ILE A 112 -10.97 7.78 17.16
N TYR A 113 -10.05 7.03 16.54
CA TYR A 113 -9.77 7.19 15.11
C TYR A 113 -10.97 6.79 14.25
N GLY A 114 -11.64 5.68 14.55
CA GLY A 114 -12.89 5.27 13.89
C GLY A 114 -13.97 6.36 13.96
N THR A 115 -14.19 6.96 15.13
CA THR A 115 -15.09 8.11 15.30
C THR A 115 -14.65 9.29 14.43
N HIS A 116 -13.35 9.59 14.40
CA HIS A 116 -12.81 10.71 13.64
C HIS A 116 -13.03 10.53 12.12
N VAL A 117 -12.82 9.33 11.59
CA VAL A 117 -13.09 9.01 10.17
C VAL A 117 -14.56 9.26 9.83
N LEU A 118 -15.49 8.81 10.68
CA LEU A 118 -16.92 9.09 10.52
C LEU A 118 -17.21 10.59 10.51
N LEU A 119 -16.64 11.35 11.46
CA LEU A 119 -16.84 12.81 11.55
C LEU A 119 -16.33 13.55 10.31
N GLU A 120 -15.15 13.21 9.79
CA GLU A 120 -14.61 13.79 8.57
C GLU A 120 -15.46 13.43 7.35
N ALA A 121 -15.91 12.18 7.22
CA ALA A 121 -16.81 11.78 6.14
C ALA A 121 -18.15 12.54 6.20
N CYS A 122 -18.71 12.76 7.40
CA CYS A 122 -19.91 13.59 7.60
C CYS A 122 -19.69 15.04 7.15
N LYS A 123 -18.55 15.62 7.53
CA LYS A 123 -18.16 16.99 7.18
C LYS A 123 -17.98 17.17 5.67
N VAL A 124 -17.39 16.20 4.99
CA VAL A 124 -17.19 16.23 3.53
C VAL A 124 -18.51 16.10 2.78
N THR A 125 -19.35 15.15 3.20
CA THR A 125 -20.62 14.86 2.50
C THR A 125 -21.69 15.91 2.76
N LYS A 126 -21.72 16.53 3.94
CA LYS A 126 -22.70 17.56 4.36
C LYS A 126 -24.17 17.13 4.23
N LYS A 127 -24.43 15.83 4.20
CA LYS A 127 -25.79 15.26 4.09
C LYS A 127 -26.40 14.88 5.44
N ILE A 128 -25.57 14.70 6.45
CA ILE A 128 -26.00 14.23 7.76
C ILE A 128 -26.80 15.31 8.47
N LYS A 129 -28.01 14.94 8.88
CA LYS A 129 -28.96 15.77 9.63
C LYS A 129 -29.00 15.42 11.11
N ARG A 130 -28.53 14.22 11.48
CA ARG A 130 -28.40 13.79 12.87
C ARG A 130 -27.29 12.74 13.04
N PHE A 131 -26.42 12.94 14.01
CA PHE A 131 -25.36 12.01 14.39
C PHE A 131 -25.48 11.72 15.88
N ILE A 132 -25.74 10.48 16.27
CA ILE A 132 -25.85 10.06 17.67
C ILE A 132 -24.57 9.33 18.03
N HIS A 133 -23.76 9.93 18.90
CA HIS A 133 -22.56 9.32 19.44
C HIS A 133 -22.88 8.60 20.75
N VAL A 134 -22.64 7.29 20.77
CA VAL A 134 -22.92 6.47 21.95
C VAL A 134 -21.67 6.38 22.82
N SER A 135 -21.75 6.87 24.04
CA SER A 135 -20.69 6.84 25.05
C SER A 135 -21.15 6.14 26.34
N THR A 136 -20.39 6.26 27.42
CA THR A 136 -20.55 5.50 28.68
C THR A 136 -20.49 6.44 29.88
N ASP A 137 -21.08 6.05 31.01
CA ASP A 137 -20.93 6.74 32.29
C ASP A 137 -19.50 6.75 32.85
N GLU A 138 -18.69 5.74 32.54
CA GLU A 138 -17.28 5.65 32.96
C GLU A 138 -16.41 6.85 32.56
N VAL A 139 -16.86 7.67 31.60
CA VAL A 139 -16.17 8.92 31.23
C VAL A 139 -16.20 9.96 32.35
N TYR A 140 -17.14 9.87 33.29
CA TYR A 140 -17.21 10.72 34.47
C TYR A 140 -16.23 10.31 35.56
N GLY A 141 -15.72 9.07 35.50
CA GLY A 141 -14.91 8.48 36.56
C GLY A 141 -15.71 8.12 37.81
N GLU A 142 -14.98 7.82 38.87
CA GLU A 142 -15.52 7.39 40.15
C GLU A 142 -16.37 8.48 40.82
N THR A 143 -17.50 8.07 41.38
CA THR A 143 -18.38 8.93 42.18
C THR A 143 -18.23 8.61 43.66
N ASP A 144 -18.13 9.63 44.52
CA ASP A 144 -18.05 9.46 45.96
C ASP A 144 -19.28 8.69 46.50
N MET A 145 -19.04 7.75 47.42
CA MET A 145 -20.06 6.95 48.09
C MET A 145 -21.03 7.81 48.92
N GLU A 146 -20.58 8.98 49.41
CA GLU A 146 -21.40 9.90 50.21
C GLU A 146 -22.32 10.79 49.36
N THR A 147 -22.20 10.76 48.03
CA THR A 147 -22.96 11.64 47.13
C THR A 147 -24.35 11.06 46.82
N ASP A 148 -25.40 11.86 47.10
CA ASP A 148 -26.80 11.54 46.79
C ASP A 148 -27.26 12.06 45.41
N ILE A 149 -26.42 12.83 44.71
CA ILE A 149 -26.71 13.44 43.41
C ILE A 149 -25.82 12.81 42.34
N GLY A 150 -26.43 12.06 41.41
CA GLY A 150 -25.71 11.47 40.29
C GLY A 150 -25.12 12.53 39.36
N ASN A 151 -24.13 12.14 38.56
CA ASN A 151 -23.45 13.03 37.62
C ASN A 151 -24.43 13.56 36.56
N PRO A 152 -24.71 14.87 36.49
CA PRO A 152 -25.46 15.46 35.39
C PRO A 152 -24.65 15.48 34.08
N GLU A 153 -25.30 15.77 32.96
CA GLU A 153 -24.62 15.84 31.66
C GLU A 153 -23.52 16.89 31.56
N ALA A 154 -23.59 17.92 32.42
CA ALA A 154 -22.61 18.99 32.51
C ALA A 154 -21.38 18.65 33.38
N SER A 155 -21.37 17.49 34.06
CA SER A 155 -20.21 17.04 34.84
C SER A 155 -18.94 16.94 33.98
N GLN A 156 -17.80 17.21 34.60
CA GLN A 156 -16.50 17.06 33.98
C GLN A 156 -16.23 15.59 33.66
N LEU A 157 -15.56 15.34 32.53
CA LEU A 157 -15.08 14.00 32.21
C LEU A 157 -13.75 13.75 32.91
N LEU A 158 -13.71 12.71 33.75
CA LEU A 158 -12.56 12.30 34.55
C LEU A 158 -12.33 10.79 34.37
N PRO A 159 -12.09 10.32 33.13
CA PRO A 159 -11.93 8.89 32.87
C PRO A 159 -10.71 8.32 33.60
N THR A 160 -10.90 7.14 34.19
CA THR A 160 -9.93 6.50 35.09
C THR A 160 -9.24 5.26 34.49
N ASN A 161 -9.72 4.77 33.35
CA ASN A 161 -9.18 3.59 32.68
C ASN A 161 -9.01 3.82 31.17
N PRO A 162 -8.18 3.01 30.46
CA PRO A 162 -7.90 3.27 29.05
C PRO A 162 -9.15 3.19 28.15
N TYR A 163 -10.12 2.33 28.46
CA TYR A 163 -11.39 2.30 27.73
C TYR A 163 -12.16 3.62 27.90
N SER A 164 -12.44 4.04 29.14
CA SER A 164 -13.18 5.28 29.40
C SER A 164 -12.45 6.52 28.87
N ALA A 165 -11.11 6.52 28.92
CA ALA A 165 -10.29 7.59 28.34
C ALA A 165 -10.46 7.70 26.82
N THR A 166 -10.52 6.58 26.11
CA THR A 166 -10.75 6.61 24.65
C THR A 166 -12.16 7.01 24.27
N LYS A 167 -13.18 6.67 25.10
CA LYS A 167 -14.56 7.15 24.92
C LYS A 167 -14.66 8.65 25.17
N ALA A 168 -14.07 9.15 26.25
CA ALA A 168 -13.98 10.59 26.52
C ALA A 168 -13.22 11.34 25.41
N GLY A 169 -12.13 10.77 24.89
CA GLY A 169 -11.39 11.32 23.75
C GLY A 169 -12.23 11.43 22.47
N ALA A 170 -13.03 10.41 22.17
CA ALA A 170 -13.98 10.44 21.05
C ALA A 170 -15.07 11.50 21.26
N GLU A 171 -15.57 11.66 22.48
CA GLU A 171 -16.51 12.73 22.83
C GLU A 171 -15.92 14.12 22.61
N MET A 172 -14.65 14.35 22.95
CA MET A 172 -14.00 15.64 22.70
C MET A 172 -13.93 15.98 21.21
N LEU A 173 -13.67 14.98 20.35
CA LEU A 173 -13.72 15.18 18.90
C LEU A 173 -15.13 15.50 18.43
N VAL A 174 -16.11 14.71 18.86
CA VAL A 174 -17.53 14.93 18.56
C VAL A 174 -17.96 16.36 18.93
N MET A 175 -17.63 16.80 20.15
CA MET A 175 -17.93 18.15 20.62
C MET A 175 -17.24 19.22 19.77
N ALA A 176 -15.97 19.03 19.46
CA ALA A 176 -15.20 19.96 18.62
C ALA A 176 -15.78 20.09 17.22
N TYR A 177 -16.26 18.99 16.62
CA TYR A 177 -16.81 19.00 15.27
C TYR A 177 -18.19 19.63 15.20
N HIS A 178 -19.02 19.44 16.23
CA HIS A 178 -20.25 20.19 16.37
C HIS A 178 -19.97 21.70 16.41
N ARG A 179 -19.05 22.14 17.28
CA ARG A 179 -18.71 23.56 17.45
C ARG A 179 -18.04 24.19 16.23
N SER A 180 -17.12 23.47 15.60
CA SER A 180 -16.26 24.02 14.54
C SER A 180 -16.89 23.93 13.15
N TYR A 181 -17.71 22.90 12.91
CA TYR A 181 -18.24 22.60 11.58
C TYR A 181 -19.78 22.53 11.54
N GLY A 182 -20.46 22.73 12.66
CA GLY A 182 -21.91 22.71 12.74
C GLY A 182 -22.52 21.31 12.53
N LEU A 183 -21.75 20.23 12.73
CA LEU A 183 -22.30 18.88 12.59
C LEU A 183 -23.44 18.64 13.60
N PRO A 184 -24.56 18.01 13.19
CA PRO A 184 -25.74 17.90 14.03
C PRO A 184 -25.65 16.72 15.01
N ILE A 185 -24.81 16.86 16.03
CA ILE A 185 -24.44 15.76 16.92
C ILE A 185 -25.25 15.76 18.21
N ILE A 186 -25.63 14.57 18.68
CA ILE A 186 -26.19 14.28 20.01
C ILE A 186 -25.28 13.23 20.65
N THR A 187 -24.94 13.38 21.93
CA THR A 187 -24.14 12.39 22.66
C THR A 187 -25.02 11.69 23.71
N THR A 188 -24.84 10.38 23.89
CA THR A 188 -25.48 9.64 24.98
C THR A 188 -24.44 9.05 25.90
N ARG A 189 -24.70 8.99 27.21
CA ARG A 189 -23.84 8.31 28.19
C ARG A 189 -24.70 7.35 29.00
N GLY A 190 -24.44 6.05 28.89
CA GLY A 190 -25.28 5.02 29.51
C GLY A 190 -24.62 4.33 30.71
N ASN A 191 -25.44 3.85 31.64
CA ASN A 191 -25.03 2.87 32.66
C ASN A 191 -24.74 1.49 32.05
N ASN A 192 -24.32 0.52 32.89
CA ASN A 192 -24.17 -0.87 32.50
C ASN A 192 -25.49 -1.43 31.94
N VAL A 193 -25.42 -2.02 30.75
CA VAL A 193 -26.58 -2.67 30.10
C VAL A 193 -26.46 -4.18 30.25
N TYR A 194 -27.59 -4.85 30.44
CA TYR A 194 -27.67 -6.32 30.52
C TYR A 194 -28.89 -6.85 29.78
N GLY A 195 -28.82 -8.09 29.32
CA GLY A 195 -29.90 -8.70 28.53
C GLY A 195 -29.44 -9.85 27.63
N PRO A 196 -30.38 -10.40 26.83
CA PRO A 196 -30.09 -11.29 25.71
C PRO A 196 -28.96 -10.79 24.81
N ASN A 197 -28.25 -11.67 24.09
CA ASN A 197 -27.22 -11.29 23.12
C ASN A 197 -26.00 -10.52 23.70
N GLN A 198 -25.81 -10.47 25.02
CA GLN A 198 -24.58 -9.91 25.61
C GLN A 198 -23.43 -10.94 25.52
N TYR A 199 -22.20 -10.49 25.26
CA TYR A 199 -21.07 -11.41 25.15
C TYR A 199 -20.67 -12.01 26.52
N PRO A 200 -20.36 -13.31 26.64
CA PRO A 200 -20.13 -14.03 27.91
C PRO A 200 -18.99 -13.56 28.81
N GLU A 201 -18.13 -12.65 28.35
CA GLU A 201 -17.08 -12.06 29.19
C GLU A 201 -17.63 -11.08 30.25
N LYS A 202 -18.82 -10.52 30.00
CA LYS A 202 -19.46 -9.52 30.86
C LYS A 202 -20.07 -10.20 32.10
N LEU A 203 -20.18 -9.44 33.19
CA LEU A 203 -20.51 -9.93 34.53
C LEU A 203 -21.72 -10.88 34.59
N ILE A 204 -22.89 -10.40 34.17
CA ILE A 204 -24.16 -11.15 34.28
C ILE A 204 -24.14 -12.42 33.40
N PRO A 205 -23.81 -12.34 32.08
CA PRO A 205 -23.67 -13.52 31.24
C PRO A 205 -22.67 -14.56 31.77
N LYS A 206 -21.52 -14.10 32.28
CA LYS A 206 -20.49 -14.97 32.86
C LYS A 206 -21.02 -15.75 34.04
N PHE A 207 -21.67 -15.05 34.99
CA PHE A 207 -22.25 -15.67 36.18
C PHE A 207 -23.36 -16.66 35.82
N ILE A 208 -24.21 -16.31 34.86
CA ILE A 208 -25.27 -17.21 34.38
C ILE A 208 -24.68 -18.49 33.78
N LEU A 209 -23.70 -18.38 32.89
CA LEU A 209 -23.11 -19.54 32.22
C LEU A 209 -22.28 -20.42 33.16
N LEU A 210 -21.57 -19.84 34.13
CA LEU A 210 -20.85 -20.58 35.17
C LEU A 210 -21.83 -21.30 36.11
N ALA A 211 -22.89 -20.61 36.55
CA ALA A 211 -23.96 -21.22 37.35
C ALA A 211 -24.63 -22.40 36.63
N LEU A 212 -24.91 -22.27 35.33
CA LEU A 212 -25.45 -23.36 34.50
C LEU A 212 -24.51 -24.57 34.39
N ARG A 213 -23.20 -24.36 34.52
CA ARG A 213 -22.17 -25.42 34.52
C ARG A 213 -21.87 -25.98 35.90
N GLY A 214 -22.48 -25.44 36.96
CA GLY A 214 -22.13 -25.77 38.34
C GLY A 214 -20.72 -25.31 38.73
N GLU A 215 -20.17 -24.32 38.04
CA GLU A 215 -18.86 -23.73 38.31
C GLU A 215 -18.98 -22.51 39.24
N HIS A 216 -17.85 -22.10 39.83
CA HIS A 216 -17.82 -20.96 40.76
C HIS A 216 -17.94 -19.62 40.03
N LEU A 217 -18.68 -18.67 40.60
CA LEU A 217 -18.86 -17.30 40.12
C LEU A 217 -17.70 -16.42 40.61
N PRO A 218 -16.80 -15.93 39.73
CA PRO A 218 -15.64 -15.16 40.14
C PRO A 218 -15.99 -13.70 40.41
N ILE A 219 -15.89 -13.26 41.66
CA ILE A 219 -16.03 -11.86 42.06
C ILE A 219 -14.65 -11.21 42.13
N HIS A 220 -14.45 -10.10 41.41
CA HIS A 220 -13.21 -9.31 41.50
C HIS A 220 -13.17 -8.51 42.81
N GLY A 221 -12.04 -8.58 43.52
CA GLY A 221 -11.88 -7.90 44.81
C GLY A 221 -12.79 -8.51 45.87
N ASP A 222 -13.51 -7.67 46.60
CA ASP A 222 -14.48 -8.07 47.63
C ASP A 222 -15.94 -8.00 47.15
N GLY A 223 -16.18 -7.62 45.89
CA GLY A 223 -17.52 -7.47 45.32
C GLY A 223 -18.31 -6.26 45.81
N SER A 224 -17.70 -5.34 46.56
CA SER A 224 -18.35 -4.14 47.10
C SER A 224 -18.64 -3.07 46.04
N ASN A 225 -18.03 -3.17 44.86
CA ASN A 225 -18.20 -2.24 43.75
C ASN A 225 -19.68 -2.11 43.34
N VAL A 226 -20.15 -0.88 43.23
CA VAL A 226 -21.54 -0.49 42.99
C VAL A 226 -21.71 -0.04 41.54
N ARG A 227 -22.74 -0.58 40.87
CA ARG A 227 -23.13 -0.22 39.51
C ARG A 227 -24.64 -0.10 39.39
N SER A 228 -25.09 0.66 38.40
CA SER A 228 -26.49 0.69 37.97
C SER A 228 -26.64 -0.17 36.72
N PHE A 229 -27.68 -1.00 36.68
CA PHE A 229 -27.94 -1.92 35.56
C PHE A 229 -29.26 -1.60 34.89
N LEU A 230 -29.25 -1.42 33.57
CA LEU A 230 -30.43 -1.20 32.74
C LEU A 230 -30.66 -2.37 31.79
N TYR A 231 -31.93 -2.75 31.64
CA TYR A 231 -32.32 -3.81 30.70
C TYR A 231 -32.18 -3.32 29.25
N CYS A 232 -31.70 -4.18 28.36
CA CYS A 232 -31.32 -3.80 26.99
C CYS A 232 -32.48 -3.23 26.15
N GLU A 233 -33.72 -3.69 26.36
CA GLU A 233 -34.89 -3.18 25.63
C GLU A 233 -35.30 -1.77 26.10
N ASP A 234 -35.18 -1.46 27.40
CA ASP A 234 -35.39 -0.10 27.92
C ASP A 234 -34.34 0.86 27.34
N VAL A 235 -33.10 0.39 27.17
CA VAL A 235 -32.02 1.17 26.54
C VAL A 235 -32.28 1.35 25.04
N ALA A 236 -32.82 0.34 24.35
CA ALA A 236 -33.20 0.46 22.95
C ALA A 236 -34.31 1.51 22.76
N GLU A 237 -35.30 1.53 23.67
CA GLU A 237 -36.33 2.59 23.72
C GLU A 237 -35.73 3.97 24.00
N ALA A 238 -34.73 4.08 24.89
CA ALA A 238 -34.04 5.36 25.13
C ALA A 238 -33.42 5.92 23.85
N PHE A 239 -32.75 5.08 23.06
CA PHE A 239 -32.16 5.48 21.79
C PHE A 239 -33.21 5.91 20.75
N ASP A 240 -34.36 5.25 20.72
CA ASP A 240 -35.49 5.64 19.88
C ASP A 240 -36.04 7.03 20.28
N VAL A 241 -36.27 7.27 21.57
CA VAL A 241 -36.72 8.58 22.08
C VAL A 241 -35.70 9.68 21.75
N ILE A 242 -34.40 9.42 21.96
CA ILE A 242 -33.33 10.37 21.67
C ILE A 242 -33.20 10.62 20.16
N LEU A 243 -33.35 9.58 19.34
CA LEU A 243 -33.32 9.69 17.88
C LEU A 243 -34.39 10.61 17.35
N HIS A 244 -35.59 10.61 17.92
CA HIS A 244 -36.70 11.44 17.43
C HIS A 244 -36.78 12.81 18.12
N ARG A 245 -36.54 12.86 19.43
CA ARG A 245 -36.82 14.05 20.27
C ARG A 245 -35.58 14.73 20.84
N GLY A 246 -34.40 14.11 20.71
CA GLY A 246 -33.15 14.68 21.19
C GLY A 246 -32.78 15.99 20.49
N ALA A 247 -32.27 16.95 21.26
CA ALA A 247 -31.79 18.22 20.76
C ALA A 247 -30.34 18.12 20.28
N ILE A 248 -30.04 18.64 19.09
CA ILE A 248 -28.67 18.73 18.56
C ILE A 248 -27.81 19.58 19.50
N GLY A 249 -26.57 19.15 19.72
CA GLY A 249 -25.59 19.76 20.62
C GLY A 249 -25.74 19.33 22.08
N HIS A 250 -26.75 18.54 22.41
CA HIS A 250 -27.00 18.09 23.78
C HIS A 250 -26.42 16.69 24.03
N VAL A 251 -26.03 16.48 25.30
CA VAL A 251 -25.76 15.17 25.87
C VAL A 251 -27.01 14.68 26.60
N TYR A 252 -27.26 13.36 26.62
CA TYR A 252 -28.31 12.71 27.41
C TYR A 252 -27.77 11.50 28.18
N ASN A 253 -27.96 11.49 29.49
CA ASN A 253 -27.66 10.33 30.32
C ASN A 253 -28.79 9.29 30.22
N ILE A 254 -28.43 8.03 29.99
CA ILE A 254 -29.33 6.87 29.98
C ILE A 254 -29.00 6.03 31.22
N GLY A 255 -29.70 6.28 32.32
CA GLY A 255 -29.36 5.70 33.61
C GLY A 255 -30.55 5.37 34.50
N THR A 256 -30.27 4.82 35.66
CA THR A 256 -31.23 4.60 36.76
C THR A 256 -30.59 4.96 38.10
N LYS A 257 -31.41 5.33 39.07
CA LYS A 257 -30.95 5.55 40.46
C LYS A 257 -30.88 4.26 41.28
N LYS A 258 -31.26 3.13 40.68
CA LYS A 258 -31.21 1.82 41.33
C LYS A 258 -29.79 1.26 41.23
N GLU A 259 -29.07 1.28 42.33
CA GLU A 259 -27.70 0.79 42.44
C GLU A 259 -27.66 -0.63 43.03
N ARG A 260 -26.68 -1.42 42.60
CA ARG A 260 -26.45 -2.78 43.10
C ARG A 260 -24.95 -3.04 43.23
N ARG A 261 -24.54 -3.76 44.26
CA ARG A 261 -23.17 -4.27 44.36
C ARG A 261 -22.99 -5.45 43.42
N VAL A 262 -21.76 -5.68 42.97
CA VAL A 262 -21.41 -6.89 42.20
C VAL A 262 -21.79 -8.16 42.97
N LEU A 263 -21.61 -8.15 44.30
CA LEU A 263 -22.04 -9.25 45.18
C LEU A 263 -23.56 -9.49 45.12
N ASP A 264 -24.38 -8.44 45.19
CA ASP A 264 -25.85 -8.57 45.15
C ASP A 264 -26.31 -9.24 43.84
N VAL A 265 -25.64 -8.94 42.72
CA VAL A 265 -25.91 -9.58 41.43
C VAL A 265 -25.60 -11.07 41.44
N ALA A 266 -24.47 -11.48 42.03
CA ALA A 266 -24.11 -12.89 42.16
C ALA A 266 -25.09 -13.66 43.06
N GLU A 267 -25.50 -13.06 44.18
CA GLU A 267 -26.48 -13.62 45.11
C GLU A 267 -27.86 -13.79 44.47
N ASP A 268 -28.32 -12.78 43.71
CA ASP A 268 -29.59 -12.84 42.98
C ASP A 268 -29.59 -13.97 41.93
N ILE A 269 -28.49 -14.15 41.20
CA ILE A 269 -28.34 -15.26 40.22
C ILE A 269 -28.32 -16.62 40.94
N CYS A 270 -27.58 -16.75 42.04
CA CYS A 270 -27.56 -17.99 42.84
C CYS A 270 -28.96 -18.34 43.35
N LYS A 271 -29.67 -17.37 43.89
CA LYS A 271 -31.05 -17.52 44.40
C LYS A 271 -32.01 -17.99 43.31
N LEU A 272 -31.92 -17.41 42.10
CA LEU A 272 -32.79 -17.79 40.98
C LEU A 272 -32.48 -19.19 40.42
N TYR A 273 -31.24 -19.66 40.52
CA TYR A 273 -30.85 -21.04 40.17
C TYR A 273 -30.97 -22.06 41.33
N GLY A 274 -31.29 -21.61 42.55
CA GLY A 274 -31.34 -22.47 43.73
C GLY A 274 -29.96 -22.94 44.21
N LEU A 275 -28.91 -22.16 43.92
CA LEU A 275 -27.53 -22.41 44.35
C LEU A 275 -27.25 -21.75 45.70
N ASP A 276 -26.35 -22.34 46.48
CA ASP A 276 -25.86 -21.80 47.75
C ASP A 276 -24.77 -20.75 47.46
N PRO A 277 -24.99 -19.44 47.73
CA PRO A 277 -24.03 -18.39 47.41
C PRO A 277 -22.66 -18.60 48.09
N GLU A 278 -22.63 -19.10 49.32
CA GLU A 278 -21.38 -19.31 50.07
C GLU A 278 -20.46 -20.35 49.41
N LYS A 279 -21.04 -21.32 48.71
CA LYS A 279 -20.30 -22.37 47.99
C LYS A 279 -20.04 -22.02 46.53
N SER A 280 -20.88 -21.17 45.95
CA SER A 280 -20.87 -20.89 44.52
C SER A 280 -19.99 -19.69 44.18
N ILE A 281 -19.80 -18.75 45.09
CA ILE A 281 -19.02 -17.53 44.86
C ILE A 281 -17.54 -17.77 45.21
N ASN A 282 -16.64 -17.28 44.37
CA ASN A 282 -15.19 -17.28 44.62
C ASN A 282 -14.61 -15.87 44.39
N TYR A 283 -13.85 -15.37 45.35
CA TYR A 283 -13.18 -14.07 45.23
C TYR A 283 -11.84 -14.22 44.52
N VAL A 284 -11.63 -13.40 43.50
CA VAL A 284 -10.40 -13.36 42.70
C VAL A 284 -9.74 -12.00 42.83
N GLN A 285 -8.46 -11.93 42.43
CA GLN A 285 -7.70 -10.68 42.40
C GLN A 285 -8.48 -9.59 41.66
N ASP A 286 -8.51 -8.37 42.21
CA ASP A 286 -9.15 -7.23 41.57
C ASP A 286 -8.35 -6.74 40.35
N ARG A 287 -8.98 -5.87 39.56
CA ARG A 287 -8.36 -5.21 38.42
C ARG A 287 -7.26 -4.25 38.89
N PRO A 288 -6.30 -3.91 38.02
CA PRO A 288 -5.28 -2.89 38.34
C PRO A 288 -5.89 -1.54 38.75
N PHE A 289 -7.05 -1.19 38.20
CA PHE A 289 -7.84 -0.04 38.61
C PHE A 289 -9.34 -0.34 38.35
N ASN A 290 -10.19 -0.09 39.35
CA ASN A 290 -11.62 -0.36 39.29
C ASN A 290 -12.38 0.66 40.13
N ASP A 291 -13.12 1.58 39.48
CA ASP A 291 -13.89 2.60 40.18
C ASP A 291 -14.91 1.94 41.11
N HIS A 292 -15.01 2.38 42.37
CA HIS A 292 -15.94 1.73 43.29
C HIS A 292 -17.40 1.99 42.93
N ARG A 293 -17.74 3.17 42.41
CA ARG A 293 -19.14 3.56 42.13
C ARG A 293 -19.27 4.44 40.88
N TYR A 294 -20.26 4.14 40.05
CA TYR A 294 -20.74 5.02 38.98
C TYR A 294 -22.19 5.40 39.24
N PHE A 295 -22.48 6.71 39.31
CA PHE A 295 -23.82 7.21 39.59
C PHE A 295 -24.19 8.35 38.62
N LEU A 296 -25.28 8.17 37.86
CA LEU A 296 -25.76 9.12 36.85
C LEU A 296 -27.04 9.84 37.28
N ASP A 297 -27.18 11.10 36.85
CA ASP A 297 -28.47 11.79 36.85
C ASP A 297 -29.18 11.59 35.49
N ASP A 298 -30.39 11.03 35.51
CA ASP A 298 -31.20 10.66 34.33
C ASP A 298 -32.38 11.61 34.06
N GLN A 299 -32.51 12.69 34.83
CA GLN A 299 -33.69 13.57 34.77
C GLN A 299 -33.91 14.23 33.40
N LYS A 300 -32.84 14.51 32.64
CA LYS A 300 -32.94 15.18 31.34
C LYS A 300 -33.61 14.29 30.29
N LEU A 301 -33.29 13.00 30.27
CA LEU A 301 -33.90 12.04 29.37
C LEU A 301 -35.36 11.74 29.79
N LYS A 302 -35.64 11.68 31.09
CA LYS A 302 -37.03 11.57 31.60
C LYS A 302 -37.93 12.69 31.12
N LYS A 303 -37.43 13.92 31.08
CA LYS A 303 -38.15 15.08 30.52
C LYS A 303 -38.42 14.97 29.02
N LEU A 304 -37.69 14.15 28.27
CA LEU A 304 -38.01 13.85 26.86
C LEU A 304 -39.12 12.80 26.69
N GLY A 305 -39.54 12.15 27.77
CA GLY A 305 -40.62 11.16 27.80
C GLY A 305 -40.17 9.71 27.88
N TRP A 306 -38.90 9.44 28.22
CA TRP A 306 -38.43 8.07 28.47
C TRP A 306 -38.46 7.74 29.97
N GLN A 307 -38.80 6.50 30.32
CA GLN A 307 -38.70 5.99 31.68
C GLN A 307 -38.36 4.50 31.66
N GLU A 308 -37.48 4.07 32.56
CA GLU A 308 -37.20 2.64 32.80
C GLU A 308 -38.50 1.89 33.14
N SER A 309 -38.86 0.90 32.33
CA SER A 309 -40.11 0.14 32.47
C SER A 309 -39.91 -1.26 33.05
N THR A 310 -38.73 -1.86 32.88
CA THR A 310 -38.45 -3.25 33.30
C THR A 310 -37.88 -3.31 34.72
N PRO A 311 -38.54 -3.98 35.69
CA PRO A 311 -37.97 -4.26 37.00
C PRO A 311 -36.73 -5.18 36.91
N TRP A 312 -35.77 -5.03 37.83
CA TRP A 312 -34.54 -5.85 37.86
C TRP A 312 -34.83 -7.35 37.87
N GLU A 313 -35.75 -7.79 38.72
CA GLU A 313 -36.07 -9.20 38.91
C GLU A 313 -36.64 -9.81 37.64
N GLU A 314 -37.44 -9.05 36.89
CA GLU A 314 -38.04 -9.47 35.62
C GLU A 314 -36.98 -9.51 34.51
N GLY A 315 -36.20 -8.43 34.35
CA GLY A 315 -35.14 -8.36 33.35
C GLY A 315 -34.06 -9.42 33.56
N LEU A 316 -33.66 -9.69 34.82
CA LEU A 316 -32.68 -10.73 35.15
C LEU A 316 -33.23 -12.11 34.79
N LYS A 317 -34.49 -12.39 35.13
CA LYS A 317 -35.16 -13.64 34.77
C LYS A 317 -35.22 -13.84 33.25
N MET A 318 -35.62 -12.82 32.49
CA MET A 318 -35.64 -12.88 31.02
C MET A 318 -34.25 -13.14 30.44
N THR A 319 -33.22 -12.51 31.01
CA THR A 319 -31.82 -12.71 30.61
C THR A 319 -31.36 -14.15 30.86
N MET A 320 -31.61 -14.68 32.06
CA MET A 320 -31.29 -16.06 32.42
C MET A 320 -32.01 -17.08 31.54
N GLU A 321 -33.32 -16.88 31.30
CA GLU A 321 -34.10 -17.73 30.41
C GLU A 321 -33.52 -17.75 29.00
N TRP A 322 -33.05 -16.60 28.51
CA TRP A 322 -32.44 -16.52 27.18
C TRP A 322 -31.13 -17.31 27.10
N TYR A 323 -30.20 -17.16 28.04
CA TYR A 323 -28.95 -17.96 28.04
C TYR A 323 -29.21 -19.45 28.25
N THR A 324 -30.22 -19.81 29.04
CA THR A 324 -30.62 -21.21 29.24
C THR A 324 -31.17 -21.82 27.96
N LYS A 325 -31.91 -21.05 27.15
CA LYS A 325 -32.46 -21.49 25.86
C LYS A 325 -31.44 -21.42 24.71
N ASN A 326 -30.37 -20.65 24.86
CA ASN A 326 -29.37 -20.40 23.82
C ASN A 326 -27.92 -20.62 24.34
N PRO A 327 -27.59 -21.81 24.87
CA PRO A 327 -26.28 -22.06 25.49
C PRO A 327 -25.12 -21.97 24.50
N ASP A 328 -25.36 -22.35 23.24
CA ASP A 328 -24.37 -22.36 22.15
C ASP A 328 -24.53 -21.15 21.21
N TRP A 329 -25.12 -20.04 21.70
CA TRP A 329 -25.31 -18.85 20.86
C TRP A 329 -23.99 -18.30 20.36
N TRP A 330 -23.02 -18.24 21.28
CA TRP A 330 -21.63 -17.94 20.99
C TRP A 330 -20.91 -19.28 20.89
N ASP A 331 -19.88 -19.38 20.05
CA ASP A 331 -19.10 -20.61 19.86
C ASP A 331 -18.29 -20.96 21.14
N ASP A 332 -16.99 -21.23 21.05
CA ASP A 332 -16.21 -21.51 22.26
C ASP A 332 -16.08 -20.25 23.15
N VAL A 333 -16.75 -20.26 24.29
CA VAL A 333 -16.75 -19.17 25.28
C VAL A 333 -15.83 -19.47 26.48
N SER A 334 -15.10 -20.59 26.48
CA SER A 334 -14.31 -21.03 27.63
C SER A 334 -13.30 -19.97 28.07
N ALA A 335 -12.65 -19.32 27.10
CA ALA A 335 -11.72 -18.22 27.37
C ALA A 335 -12.41 -16.98 27.97
N ALA A 336 -13.63 -16.67 27.54
CA ALA A 336 -14.40 -15.52 28.02
C ALA A 336 -14.86 -15.69 29.48
N LEU A 337 -15.05 -16.94 29.92
CA LEU A 337 -15.51 -17.27 31.27
C LEU A 337 -14.39 -17.25 32.32
N HIS A 338 -13.12 -17.10 31.91
CA HIS A 338 -12.05 -16.86 32.87
C HIS A 338 -12.30 -15.57 33.67
N PRO A 339 -11.83 -15.50 34.94
CA PRO A 339 -12.00 -14.31 35.76
C PRO A 339 -11.41 -13.05 35.12
N HIS A 340 -10.22 -13.15 34.54
CA HIS A 340 -9.51 -12.09 33.81
C HIS A 340 -9.26 -12.51 32.35
N PRO A 341 -10.27 -12.44 31.48
CA PRO A 341 -10.16 -12.95 30.12
C PRO A 341 -9.22 -12.02 29.32
N ARG A 342 -8.21 -12.61 28.65
CA ARG A 342 -7.26 -11.89 27.80
C ARG A 342 -7.57 -12.13 26.33
N LEU A 343 -7.47 -11.09 25.51
CA LEU A 343 -7.73 -11.16 24.05
C LEU A 343 -6.92 -12.26 23.33
N SER A 344 -5.71 -12.58 23.79
CA SER A 344 -4.90 -13.68 23.25
C SER A 344 -5.49 -15.08 23.46
N MET A 345 -6.43 -15.22 24.42
CA MET A 345 -7.13 -16.46 24.73
C MET A 345 -8.47 -16.55 24.00
N ILE A 346 -9.06 -15.43 23.58
CA ILE A 346 -10.42 -15.33 23.02
C ILE A 346 -10.44 -15.49 21.48
N ALA A 347 -9.32 -15.20 20.80
CA ALA A 347 -9.27 -15.08 19.33
C ALA A 347 -9.29 -16.40 18.51
N GLN A 348 -9.87 -17.48 19.04
CA GLN A 348 -10.07 -18.75 18.32
C GLN A 348 -11.55 -18.96 17.99
N SER A 349 -12.12 -18.17 17.08
CA SER A 349 -13.36 -18.57 16.40
C SER A 349 -13.31 -18.21 14.91
N ASN A 350 -13.57 -19.21 14.07
CA ASN A 350 -13.55 -19.15 12.62
C ASN A 350 -14.99 -18.94 12.12
N ASP A 351 -15.29 -17.79 11.52
CA ASP A 351 -16.65 -17.45 11.10
C ASP A 351 -16.78 -17.10 9.61
N ASP A 352 -16.12 -17.90 8.76
CA ASP A 352 -16.30 -17.90 7.29
C ASP A 352 -17.25 -19.03 6.81
N SER A 353 -17.95 -19.70 7.73
CA SER A 353 -18.79 -20.87 7.39
C SER A 353 -20.08 -20.56 6.62
N TRP A 354 -20.44 -19.27 6.46
CA TRP A 354 -21.66 -18.87 5.75
C TRP A 354 -21.51 -18.84 4.22
N PHE A 355 -20.29 -18.90 3.66
CA PHE A 355 -20.07 -18.93 2.20
C PHE A 355 -19.07 -20.02 1.77
N SER A 356 -19.61 -21.19 1.40
CA SER A 356 -19.04 -22.20 0.49
C SER A 356 -18.10 -23.30 1.04
N GLN A 357 -18.13 -24.42 0.30
CA GLN A 357 -17.80 -25.80 0.62
C GLN A 357 -16.30 -26.17 0.75
N LYS A 358 -16.05 -27.10 1.68
CA LYS A 358 -14.94 -28.07 1.87
C LYS A 358 -13.73 -28.02 0.91
N GLY A 359 -12.52 -27.96 1.49
CA GLY A 359 -11.35 -28.66 0.95
C GLY A 359 -9.96 -28.24 1.41
N LEU A 360 -9.52 -28.76 2.58
CA LEU A 360 -8.15 -29.16 2.96
C LEU A 360 -7.03 -28.10 3.10
N ILE A 361 -6.68 -27.81 4.37
CA ILE A 361 -5.34 -27.38 4.81
C ILE A 361 -4.83 -28.48 5.76
N SER A 362 -3.60 -28.97 5.54
CA SER A 362 -2.90 -29.85 6.47
C SER A 362 -1.69 -29.14 7.09
N ASP A 363 -1.76 -29.01 8.41
CA ASP A 363 -0.74 -29.14 9.44
C ASP A 363 0.62 -28.44 9.29
N ALA A 364 0.79 -27.39 10.11
CA ALA A 364 2.08 -26.96 10.62
C ALA A 364 2.47 -27.80 11.84
N LYS A 365 3.71 -28.29 11.89
CA LYS A 365 4.34 -28.83 13.10
C LYS A 365 5.56 -28.01 13.51
N GLU A 366 5.48 -27.63 14.78
CA GLU A 366 6.46 -27.36 15.82
C GLU A 366 7.95 -27.10 15.53
N ALA A 367 8.42 -26.16 16.35
CA ALA A 367 9.76 -25.64 16.50
C ALA A 367 10.81 -26.73 16.81
N GLY A 368 11.92 -26.65 16.06
CA GLY A 368 13.18 -27.31 16.37
C GLY A 368 14.30 -26.27 16.47
N LYS A 369 15.07 -26.35 17.56
CA LYS A 369 16.32 -25.63 17.81
C LYS A 369 17.26 -25.69 16.61
N SER A 370 17.96 -24.60 16.31
CA SER A 370 19.16 -24.63 15.48
C SER A 370 20.25 -23.68 15.98
N ASP A 371 21.44 -24.25 15.98
CA ASP A 371 22.73 -23.74 16.43
C ASP A 371 23.38 -22.78 15.40
N GLY A 372 24.12 -21.78 15.89
CA GLY A 372 25.27 -21.15 15.21
C GLY A 372 25.11 -20.31 13.92
N SER A 373 24.68 -19.04 14.03
CA SER A 373 25.26 -17.84 13.35
C SER A 373 24.39 -16.59 13.61
N SER A 374 24.74 -15.78 14.61
CA SER A 374 23.98 -14.58 15.03
C SER A 374 24.31 -13.37 14.13
N GLY A 375 23.66 -13.26 12.97
CA GLY A 375 23.74 -12.07 12.13
C GLY A 375 22.85 -10.93 12.63
N LEU A 376 23.32 -9.68 12.55
CA LEU A 376 22.50 -8.50 12.81
C LEU A 376 21.38 -8.38 11.77
N LYS A 377 20.20 -7.95 12.21
CA LYS A 377 19.05 -7.72 11.34
C LYS A 377 18.40 -6.37 11.63
N PHE A 378 18.32 -5.48 10.66
CA PHE A 378 17.83 -4.12 10.86
C PHE A 378 16.41 -3.93 10.32
N LEU A 379 15.58 -3.23 11.08
CA LEU A 379 14.30 -2.69 10.61
C LEU A 379 14.44 -1.18 10.37
N ILE A 380 14.26 -0.72 9.14
CA ILE A 380 14.51 0.67 8.75
C ILE A 380 13.18 1.38 8.44
N TYR A 381 12.93 2.52 9.08
CA TYR A 381 11.81 3.41 8.74
C TYR A 381 12.32 4.64 7.97
N GLY A 382 11.51 5.11 7.02
CA GLY A 382 11.85 6.26 6.16
C GLY A 382 12.36 5.87 4.77
N LYS A 383 11.87 4.76 4.19
CA LYS A 383 12.27 4.24 2.86
C LYS A 383 12.28 5.30 1.74
N THR A 384 11.29 6.19 1.70
CA THR A 384 11.16 7.25 0.69
C THR A 384 11.93 8.53 1.06
N GLY A 385 12.52 8.55 2.25
CA GLY A 385 13.40 9.61 2.73
C GLY A 385 14.84 9.40 2.26
N TRP A 386 15.62 10.48 2.24
CA TRP A 386 16.98 10.46 1.71
C TRP A 386 17.91 9.57 2.55
N ILE A 387 17.98 9.81 3.87
CA ILE A 387 18.80 9.00 4.80
C ILE A 387 18.32 7.54 4.84
N GLY A 388 17.01 7.29 4.93
CA GLY A 388 16.47 5.92 4.96
C GLY A 388 16.73 5.13 3.67
N GLY A 389 16.74 5.80 2.52
CA GLY A 389 17.16 5.20 1.25
C GLY A 389 18.65 4.83 1.27
N LEU A 390 19.52 5.75 1.70
CA LEU A 390 20.97 5.51 1.80
C LEU A 390 21.31 4.38 2.79
N LEU A 391 20.65 4.31 3.95
CA LEU A 391 20.87 3.24 4.92
C LEU A 391 20.54 1.86 4.37
N GLY A 392 19.44 1.71 3.63
CA GLY A 392 19.13 0.42 3.01
C GLY A 392 20.11 0.05 1.90
N LYS A 393 20.66 1.04 1.18
CA LYS A 393 21.77 0.79 0.24
C LYS A 393 23.02 0.30 0.98
N LEU A 394 23.43 0.97 2.06
CA LEU A 394 24.58 0.57 2.87
C LEU A 394 24.40 -0.83 3.50
N CYS A 395 23.21 -1.15 4.00
CA CYS A 395 22.93 -2.49 4.54
C CYS A 395 23.03 -3.55 3.45
N LYS A 396 22.53 -3.27 2.24
CA LYS A 396 22.64 -4.17 1.09
C LYS A 396 24.08 -4.37 0.65
N ASP A 397 24.87 -3.30 0.58
CA ASP A 397 26.26 -3.33 0.13
C ASP A 397 27.18 -4.00 1.18
N GLY A 398 26.83 -3.88 2.47
CA GLY A 398 27.55 -4.50 3.59
C GLY A 398 27.06 -5.89 4.01
N ASP A 399 26.18 -6.54 3.23
CA ASP A 399 25.57 -7.85 3.52
C ASP A 399 24.91 -7.94 4.91
N ILE A 400 24.27 -6.85 5.34
CA ILE A 400 23.52 -6.79 6.61
C ILE A 400 22.04 -7.05 6.30
N ALA A 401 21.45 -8.07 6.93
CA ALA A 401 20.04 -8.37 6.75
C ALA A 401 19.19 -7.17 7.19
N PHE A 402 18.29 -6.70 6.33
CA PHE A 402 17.40 -5.60 6.69
C PHE A 402 16.06 -5.69 5.96
N GLU A 403 15.05 -5.06 6.54
CA GLU A 403 13.72 -4.87 5.95
C GLU A 403 13.26 -3.42 6.20
N TYR A 404 12.44 -2.89 5.30
CA TYR A 404 11.81 -1.60 5.51
C TYR A 404 10.46 -1.77 6.22
N GLY A 405 10.22 -0.93 7.23
CA GLY A 405 8.91 -0.81 7.85
C GLY A 405 7.87 -0.32 6.83
N GLN A 406 6.71 -0.96 6.80
CA GLN A 406 5.57 -0.59 5.97
C GLN A 406 4.53 0.23 6.74
N GLY A 407 4.62 0.17 8.08
CA GLY A 407 3.75 0.87 9.00
C GLY A 407 3.96 2.38 9.05
N ARG A 408 2.90 3.09 9.44
CA ARG A 408 2.97 4.49 9.85
C ARG A 408 3.47 4.54 11.29
N LEU A 409 4.44 5.39 11.58
CA LEU A 409 5.06 5.39 12.91
C LEU A 409 4.09 5.77 14.02
N GLU A 410 3.08 6.58 13.72
CA GLU A 410 2.00 6.91 14.65
C GLU A 410 1.02 5.75 14.91
N ASP A 411 1.06 4.67 14.11
CA ASP A 411 0.25 3.47 14.29
C ASP A 411 1.09 2.34 14.89
N ARG A 412 0.98 2.18 16.21
CA ARG A 412 1.69 1.14 16.96
C ARG A 412 1.44 -0.27 16.43
N LYS A 413 0.22 -0.60 16.00
CA LYS A 413 -0.10 -1.96 15.50
C LYS A 413 0.71 -2.27 14.26
N SER A 414 0.89 -1.27 13.38
CA SER A 414 1.71 -1.42 12.20
C SER A 414 3.18 -1.64 12.53
N ILE A 415 3.72 -0.93 13.53
CA ILE A 415 5.10 -1.14 14.02
C ILE A 415 5.25 -2.54 14.63
N LEU A 416 4.31 -2.98 15.47
CA LEU A 416 4.32 -4.32 16.08
C LEU A 416 4.25 -5.42 15.01
N LYS A 417 3.44 -5.22 13.97
CA LYS A 417 3.37 -6.14 12.83
C LYS A 417 4.70 -6.19 12.08
N ASP A 418 5.33 -5.04 11.84
CA ASP A 418 6.63 -4.96 11.18
C ASP A 418 7.72 -5.65 12.03
N ILE A 419 7.80 -5.39 13.33
CA ILE A 419 8.74 -6.04 14.25
C ILE A 419 8.51 -7.54 14.31
N LYS A 420 7.25 -8.00 14.42
CA LYS A 420 6.92 -9.43 14.44
C LYS A 420 7.27 -10.12 13.13
N LYS A 421 7.00 -9.47 12.00
CA LYS A 421 7.30 -10.00 10.66
C LYS A 421 8.81 -10.08 10.42
N VAL A 422 9.53 -9.03 10.80
CA VAL A 422 10.95 -8.89 10.48
C VAL A 422 11.83 -9.59 11.50
N ASN A 423 11.41 -9.62 12.77
CA ASN A 423 12.22 -10.08 13.91
C ASN A 423 13.62 -9.43 13.93
N PRO A 424 13.71 -8.09 14.00
CA PRO A 424 14.98 -7.36 13.92
C PRO A 424 15.79 -7.46 15.22
N THR A 425 17.08 -7.14 15.14
CA THR A 425 17.95 -6.88 16.31
C THR A 425 18.02 -5.39 16.63
N HIS A 426 17.93 -4.50 15.63
CA HIS A 426 17.96 -3.04 15.79
C HIS A 426 16.95 -2.37 14.87
N VAL A 427 16.53 -1.16 15.26
CA VAL A 427 15.60 -0.34 14.48
C VAL A 427 16.27 0.99 14.13
N PHE A 428 16.26 1.38 12.85
CA PHE A 428 16.69 2.69 12.40
C PHE A 428 15.49 3.56 12.07
N ASN A 429 15.36 4.70 12.74
CA ASN A 429 14.34 5.70 12.46
C ASN A 429 14.92 6.88 11.67
N ALA A 430 14.75 6.84 10.35
CA ALA A 430 15.02 7.96 9.45
C ALA A 430 13.73 8.58 8.89
N ALA A 431 12.57 8.26 9.48
CA ALA A 431 11.29 8.81 9.08
C ALA A 431 11.04 10.17 9.77
N GLY A 432 10.51 11.11 8.99
CA GLY A 432 10.18 12.45 9.47
C GLY A 432 9.69 13.33 8.33
N VAL A 433 8.88 14.34 8.67
CA VAL A 433 8.43 15.39 7.75
C VAL A 433 9.30 16.62 7.95
N THR A 434 10.05 17.00 6.93
CA THR A 434 10.89 18.21 6.89
C THR A 434 10.27 19.33 6.05
N GLY A 435 9.00 19.16 5.64
CA GLY A 435 8.31 20.08 4.74
C GLY A 435 8.68 19.93 3.25
N ARG A 436 7.74 20.25 2.35
CA ARG A 436 7.98 20.34 0.90
C ARG A 436 7.44 21.68 0.38
N PRO A 437 8.23 22.48 -0.37
CA PRO A 437 9.60 22.21 -0.82
C PRO A 437 10.69 22.43 0.26
N ASN A 438 10.37 23.12 1.36
CA ASN A 438 11.32 23.41 2.43
C ASN A 438 10.64 23.34 3.82
N VAL A 439 11.41 23.61 4.87
CA VAL A 439 10.97 23.53 6.27
C VAL A 439 9.84 24.51 6.63
N ASP A 440 9.65 25.58 5.84
CA ASP A 440 8.59 26.57 6.09
C ASP A 440 7.19 25.96 5.90
N TRP A 441 7.08 24.84 5.18
CA TRP A 441 5.84 24.06 5.10
C TRP A 441 5.37 23.59 6.48
N CYS A 442 6.29 23.28 7.40
CA CYS A 442 5.95 22.87 8.77
C CYS A 442 5.29 23.99 9.58
N GLU A 443 5.49 25.26 9.21
CA GLU A 443 4.82 26.40 9.86
C GLU A 443 3.31 26.42 9.61
N SER A 444 2.88 25.94 8.44
CA SER A 444 1.46 25.88 8.04
C SER A 444 0.81 24.51 8.25
N HIS A 445 1.61 23.45 8.48
CA HIS A 445 1.16 22.06 8.61
C HIS A 445 1.61 21.46 9.95
N LYS A 446 1.19 22.13 11.02
CA LYS A 446 1.65 21.85 12.39
C LYS A 446 1.19 20.48 12.90
N VAL A 447 -0.04 20.09 12.58
CA VAL A 447 -0.64 18.83 13.05
C VAL A 447 0.05 17.63 12.42
N GLU A 448 0.31 17.67 11.12
CA GLU A 448 1.03 16.65 10.37
C GLU A 448 2.46 16.52 10.89
N THR A 449 3.12 17.65 11.12
CA THR A 449 4.48 17.70 11.69
C THR A 449 4.51 17.07 13.08
N ILE A 450 3.55 17.38 13.96
CA ILE A 450 3.45 16.74 15.30
C ILE A 450 3.20 15.24 15.16
N ARG A 451 2.23 14.82 14.34
CA ARG A 451 1.84 13.42 14.21
C ARG A 451 3.02 12.55 13.79
N THR A 452 3.77 12.96 12.77
CA THR A 452 4.90 12.16 12.28
C THR A 452 6.17 12.37 13.11
N ASN A 453 6.58 13.61 13.39
CA ASN A 453 7.89 13.86 14.02
C ASN A 453 7.87 13.65 15.53
N VAL A 454 6.73 13.84 16.19
CA VAL A 454 6.60 13.73 17.66
C VAL A 454 5.98 12.39 18.01
N VAL A 455 4.69 12.19 17.69
CA VAL A 455 3.94 10.99 18.11
C VAL A 455 4.56 9.73 17.53
N GLY A 456 4.87 9.72 16.23
CA GLY A 456 5.47 8.57 15.57
C GLY A 456 6.84 8.18 16.14
N THR A 457 7.71 9.17 16.38
CA THR A 457 9.06 8.91 16.94
C THR A 457 9.00 8.31 18.34
N LEU A 458 8.16 8.86 19.22
CA LEU A 458 7.99 8.37 20.59
C LEU A 458 7.33 6.99 20.61
N THR A 459 6.34 6.76 19.76
CA THR A 459 5.68 5.45 19.63
C THR A 459 6.70 4.38 19.22
N LEU A 460 7.58 4.69 18.27
CA LEU A 460 8.61 3.74 17.85
C LEU A 460 9.62 3.45 18.95
N ALA A 461 10.09 4.47 19.69
CA ALA A 461 11.03 4.30 20.80
C ALA A 461 10.45 3.38 21.88
N ASP A 462 9.18 3.59 22.21
CA ASP A 462 8.43 2.81 23.19
C ASP A 462 8.25 1.35 22.78
N VAL A 463 7.80 1.09 21.54
CA VAL A 463 7.68 -0.28 21.03
C VAL A 463 9.04 -0.98 20.98
N CYS A 464 10.09 -0.27 20.57
CA CYS A 464 11.44 -0.83 20.58
C CYS A 464 11.85 -1.23 22.01
N LYS A 465 11.49 -0.43 23.03
CA LYS A 465 11.79 -0.72 24.44
C LYS A 465 11.10 -2.00 24.89
N GLU A 466 9.80 -2.15 24.61
CA GLU A 466 9.03 -3.35 24.96
C GLU A 466 9.58 -4.64 24.35
N HIS A 467 10.18 -4.54 23.17
CA HIS A 467 10.77 -5.67 22.45
C HIS A 467 12.28 -5.82 22.67
N ASN A 468 12.86 -5.06 23.60
CA ASN A 468 14.30 -5.05 23.91
C ASN A 468 15.18 -4.76 22.67
N LEU A 469 14.74 -3.83 21.83
CA LEU A 469 15.42 -3.37 20.62
C LEU A 469 16.07 -2.00 20.84
N LEU A 470 17.30 -1.84 20.36
CA LEU A 470 17.96 -0.54 20.25
C LEU A 470 17.40 0.24 19.04
N MET A 471 16.95 1.46 19.29
CA MET A 471 16.50 2.40 18.26
C MET A 471 17.58 3.44 17.95
N MET A 472 18.07 3.44 16.70
CA MET A 472 18.92 4.48 16.13
C MET A 472 18.04 5.57 15.52
N ASN A 473 17.97 6.73 16.15
CA ASN A 473 17.07 7.82 15.78
C ASN A 473 17.83 8.98 15.12
N PHE A 474 17.55 9.27 13.85
CA PHE A 474 18.09 10.45 13.17
C PHE A 474 17.30 11.71 13.55
N ALA A 475 17.88 12.50 14.45
CA ALA A 475 17.37 13.79 14.90
C ALA A 475 18.04 14.95 14.16
N THR A 476 18.02 16.15 14.72
CA THR A 476 18.58 17.35 14.07
C THR A 476 19.35 18.22 15.04
N GLY A 477 20.49 18.74 14.59
CA GLY A 477 21.27 19.76 15.29
C GLY A 477 20.75 21.19 15.10
N CYS A 478 19.68 21.39 14.32
CA CYS A 478 19.08 22.71 14.06
C CYS A 478 18.18 23.19 15.22
N ILE A 479 18.58 22.92 16.46
CA ILE A 479 17.85 23.20 17.70
C ILE A 479 18.61 24.17 18.62
N PHE A 480 19.73 24.70 18.13
CA PHE A 480 20.55 25.70 18.84
C PHE A 480 20.72 26.98 18.04
N GLU A 481 20.86 28.10 18.75
CA GLU A 481 21.32 29.39 18.25
C GLU A 481 22.43 29.89 19.18
N TYR A 482 23.39 30.64 18.62
CA TYR A 482 24.49 31.20 19.42
C TYR A 482 23.95 32.04 20.59
N ASP A 483 24.55 31.86 21.76
CA ASP A 483 24.18 32.53 23.00
C ASP A 483 25.40 33.14 23.70
N HIS A 484 25.24 33.59 24.94
CA HIS A 484 26.32 34.23 25.69
C HIS A 484 27.53 33.29 25.89
N ASP A 485 27.27 31.99 26.06
CA ASP A 485 28.27 30.98 26.40
C ASP A 485 28.84 30.31 25.13
N HIS A 486 28.09 30.38 24.02
CA HIS A 486 28.46 29.86 22.71
C HIS A 486 28.43 31.02 21.69
N GLN A 487 29.42 31.91 21.74
CA GLN A 487 29.48 33.06 20.82
C GLN A 487 29.96 32.62 19.43
N GLU A 488 29.42 33.24 18.38
CA GLU A 488 29.85 32.99 17.00
C GLU A 488 31.37 33.23 16.85
N GLY A 489 32.08 32.26 16.27
CA GLY A 489 33.52 32.33 16.06
C GLY A 489 34.39 32.02 17.29
N SER A 490 33.79 31.73 18.46
CA SER A 490 34.51 31.33 19.67
C SER A 490 35.14 29.93 19.61
N ARG A 491 34.69 29.09 18.66
CA ARG A 491 35.00 27.64 18.57
C ARG A 491 34.50 26.80 19.74
N ILE A 492 33.62 27.36 20.57
CA ILE A 492 32.94 26.64 21.64
C ILE A 492 31.63 26.13 21.06
N GLY A 493 31.58 24.83 20.77
CA GLY A 493 30.39 24.16 20.25
C GLY A 493 29.45 23.67 21.35
N PHE A 494 28.16 23.58 21.03
CA PHE A 494 27.14 22.98 21.91
C PHE A 494 27.40 21.47 22.05
N LYS A 495 27.40 20.98 23.27
CA LYS A 495 27.58 19.58 23.66
C LYS A 495 26.26 18.80 23.68
N GLU A 496 26.33 17.50 23.88
CA GLU A 496 25.15 16.64 23.95
C GLU A 496 24.29 16.91 25.21
N GLU A 497 24.91 17.33 26.30
CA GLU A 497 24.25 17.71 27.55
C GLU A 497 23.49 19.04 27.45
N ASP A 498 23.89 19.94 26.54
CA ASP A 498 23.31 21.27 26.43
C ASP A 498 21.83 21.24 26.06
N LYS A 499 21.08 22.17 26.66
CA LYS A 499 19.64 22.32 26.46
C LYS A 499 19.37 23.08 25.16
N PRO A 500 18.50 22.56 24.28
CA PRO A 500 18.08 23.27 23.07
C PRO A 500 17.56 24.68 23.40
N ASN A 501 18.10 25.70 22.74
CA ASN A 501 17.75 27.11 22.97
C ASN A 501 17.05 27.77 21.76
N PHE A 502 17.02 27.13 20.59
CA PHE A 502 16.40 27.70 19.38
C PHE A 502 14.98 27.20 19.16
N THR A 503 14.03 28.14 19.13
CA THR A 503 12.61 27.86 18.84
C THR A 503 12.05 28.64 17.65
N GLY A 504 12.92 29.27 16.86
CA GLY A 504 12.55 30.17 15.76
C GLY A 504 11.79 29.51 14.60
N SER A 505 11.77 28.19 14.50
CA SER A 505 10.88 27.46 13.58
C SER A 505 10.09 26.36 14.29
N PHE A 506 8.88 26.11 13.82
CA PHE A 506 8.00 25.04 14.33
C PHE A 506 8.64 23.66 14.18
N TYR A 507 9.36 23.42 13.07
CA TYR A 507 10.13 22.19 12.89
C TYR A 507 11.18 22.01 14.00
N SER A 508 12.04 23.01 14.22
CA SER A 508 13.08 22.96 15.26
C SER A 508 12.47 22.82 16.66
N LYS A 509 11.40 23.57 16.95
CA LYS A 509 10.67 23.49 18.22
C LYS A 509 10.17 22.07 18.50
N THR A 510 9.54 21.42 17.51
CA THR A 510 9.04 20.03 17.69
C THR A 510 10.19 19.04 17.89
N LYS A 511 11.31 19.20 17.19
CA LYS A 511 12.47 18.31 17.32
C LYS A 511 13.19 18.47 18.66
N ALA A 512 13.32 19.69 19.17
CA ALA A 512 13.85 19.95 20.51
C ALA A 512 13.01 19.25 21.60
N MET A 513 11.68 19.37 21.53
CA MET A 513 10.77 18.70 22.47
C MET A 513 10.88 17.17 22.43
N VAL A 514 10.98 16.59 21.23
CA VAL A 514 11.11 15.13 21.07
C VAL A 514 12.44 14.63 21.61
N GLU A 515 13.53 15.36 21.37
CA GLU A 515 14.84 14.98 21.91
C GLU A 515 14.83 14.95 23.43
N GLU A 516 14.22 15.95 24.08
CA GLU A 516 14.07 16.00 25.54
C GLU A 516 13.30 14.78 26.06
N LEU A 517 12.20 14.39 25.42
CA LEU A 517 11.43 13.20 25.79
C LEU A 517 12.18 11.88 25.51
N LEU A 518 12.97 11.81 24.44
CA LEU A 518 13.75 10.61 24.11
C LEU A 518 14.92 10.36 25.08
N ARG A 519 15.36 11.38 25.86
CA ARG A 519 16.38 11.19 26.91
C ARG A 519 15.92 10.18 27.98
N GLU A 520 14.62 10.05 28.19
CA GLU A 520 14.02 9.10 29.15
C GLU A 520 14.01 7.64 28.62
N TYR A 521 14.34 7.42 27.34
CA TYR A 521 14.41 6.11 26.71
C TYR A 521 15.86 5.60 26.61
N GLU A 522 16.22 4.73 27.56
CA GLU A 522 17.52 4.07 27.67
C GLU A 522 17.94 3.28 26.42
N ASN A 523 16.95 2.82 25.63
CA ASN A 523 17.10 2.03 24.41
C ASN A 523 17.21 2.87 23.13
N VAL A 524 17.45 4.18 23.24
CA VAL A 524 17.55 5.07 22.10
C VAL A 524 18.97 5.64 21.97
N CYS A 525 19.46 5.65 20.73
CA CYS A 525 20.62 6.41 20.29
C CYS A 525 20.15 7.54 19.38
N THR A 526 20.30 8.79 19.81
CA THR A 526 19.86 9.96 19.06
C THR A 526 21.05 10.60 18.34
N LEU A 527 20.97 10.70 17.02
CA LEU A 527 22.00 11.23 16.15
C LEU A 527 21.57 12.61 15.62
N ARG A 528 22.21 13.69 16.10
CA ARG A 528 21.90 15.08 15.69
C ARG A 528 22.53 15.38 14.33
N VAL A 529 21.77 15.16 13.25
CA VAL A 529 22.20 15.48 11.88
C VAL A 529 22.08 16.97 11.61
N ARG A 530 23.03 17.55 10.89
CA ARG A 530 23.03 18.98 10.58
C ARG A 530 23.50 19.25 9.16
N MET A 531 22.69 20.01 8.41
CA MET A 531 22.96 20.42 7.02
C MET A 531 23.65 19.31 6.18
N PRO A 532 22.95 18.19 5.90
CA PRO A 532 23.59 17.02 5.30
C PRO A 532 24.19 17.29 3.91
N ILE A 533 25.46 16.91 3.77
CA ILE A 533 26.26 16.92 2.53
C ILE A 533 26.43 15.49 2.04
N SER A 534 26.49 15.30 0.72
CA SER A 534 26.86 14.02 0.13
C SER A 534 27.64 14.17 -1.17
N SER A 535 28.36 13.12 -1.57
CA SER A 535 28.98 12.91 -2.89
C SER A 535 27.97 12.60 -4.02
N ASP A 536 26.68 12.88 -3.81
CA ASP A 536 25.66 12.83 -4.85
C ASP A 536 25.15 14.27 -5.08
N LEU A 537 25.81 14.99 -5.99
CA LEU A 537 25.49 16.37 -6.34
C LEU A 537 24.22 16.47 -7.19
N SER A 538 23.71 15.36 -7.74
CA SER A 538 22.42 15.34 -8.44
C SER A 538 21.23 15.51 -7.48
N ASN A 539 21.41 15.16 -6.21
CA ASN A 539 20.34 15.15 -5.23
C ASN A 539 19.94 16.58 -4.80
N PRO A 540 18.69 17.02 -5.04
CA PRO A 540 18.27 18.39 -4.69
C PRO A 540 18.21 18.64 -3.18
N ARG A 541 18.34 17.61 -2.34
CA ARG A 541 18.39 17.76 -0.86
C ARG A 541 19.80 18.03 -0.34
N ASN A 542 20.82 17.69 -1.13
CA ASN A 542 22.23 17.91 -0.81
C ASN A 542 22.50 19.39 -0.60
N PHE A 543 23.20 19.73 0.48
CA PHE A 543 23.46 21.11 0.83
C PHE A 543 24.28 21.84 -0.24
N ILE A 544 25.30 21.19 -0.81
CA ILE A 544 26.12 21.76 -1.89
C ILE A 544 25.24 22.10 -3.10
N THR A 545 24.42 21.16 -3.56
CA THR A 545 23.48 21.34 -4.68
C THR A 545 22.46 22.46 -4.45
N LYS A 546 22.07 22.72 -3.19
CA LYS A 546 21.15 23.83 -2.87
C LYS A 546 21.85 25.17 -3.00
N ILE A 547 23.03 25.32 -2.41
CA ILE A 547 23.72 26.61 -2.34
C ILE A 547 24.29 27.02 -3.70
N THR A 548 24.64 26.07 -4.58
CA THR A 548 25.07 26.38 -5.96
C THR A 548 23.95 26.90 -6.86
N ARG A 549 22.68 26.70 -6.48
CA ARG A 549 21.51 27.20 -7.19
C ARG A 549 21.02 28.55 -6.69
N TYR A 550 21.60 29.08 -5.62
CA TYR A 550 21.18 30.36 -5.06
C TYR A 550 21.93 31.50 -5.73
N ASP A 551 21.20 32.55 -6.14
CA ASP A 551 21.80 33.76 -6.72
C ASP A 551 22.71 34.49 -5.72
N LYS A 552 22.41 34.34 -4.42
CA LYS A 552 23.13 34.94 -3.30
C LYS A 552 23.12 34.00 -2.09
N VAL A 553 24.23 33.93 -1.36
CA VAL A 553 24.40 33.09 -0.15
C VAL A 553 24.82 33.91 1.08
N VAL A 554 24.70 33.33 2.27
CA VAL A 554 25.12 33.97 3.53
C VAL A 554 26.33 33.24 4.09
N ASN A 555 27.39 33.97 4.40
CA ASN A 555 28.65 33.37 4.79
C ASN A 555 28.79 33.17 6.31
N ILE A 556 28.06 32.20 6.86
CA ILE A 556 28.13 31.83 8.29
C ILE A 556 28.79 30.45 8.45
N PRO A 557 29.82 30.31 9.29
CA PRO A 557 30.42 29.02 9.66
C PRO A 557 29.47 28.13 10.44
N ASN A 558 29.50 26.85 10.13
CA ASN A 558 28.40 25.96 10.45
C ASN A 558 28.91 24.51 10.56
N SER A 559 28.57 23.77 11.63
CA SER A 559 28.84 22.32 11.70
C SER A 559 28.03 21.59 10.63
N MET A 560 28.54 20.52 10.01
CA MET A 560 27.79 19.81 8.97
C MET A 560 28.02 18.30 9.05
N THR A 561 27.09 17.53 8.49
CA THR A 561 27.12 16.07 8.45
C THR A 561 27.43 15.62 7.01
N VAL A 562 28.61 15.06 6.75
CA VAL A 562 28.90 14.39 5.47
C VAL A 562 28.36 12.96 5.54
N LEU A 563 27.28 12.70 4.82
CA LEU A 563 26.52 11.45 4.92
C LEU A 563 27.32 10.23 4.43
N ASP A 564 28.20 10.41 3.44
CA ASP A 564 29.04 9.34 2.89
C ASP A 564 29.98 8.73 3.94
N GLU A 565 30.46 9.54 4.88
CA GLU A 565 31.30 9.09 5.99
C GLU A 565 30.48 8.68 7.22
N LEU A 566 29.51 9.52 7.59
CA LEU A 566 28.81 9.36 8.87
C LEU A 566 27.74 8.27 8.85
N LEU A 567 27.01 8.04 7.75
CA LEU A 567 26.01 6.95 7.73
C LEU A 567 26.62 5.56 7.95
N PRO A 568 27.78 5.19 7.34
CA PRO A 568 28.51 3.98 7.73
C PRO A 568 28.85 3.94 9.23
N ILE A 569 29.29 5.05 9.82
CA ILE A 569 29.54 5.15 11.27
C ILE A 569 28.26 4.87 12.07
N SER A 570 27.08 5.29 11.63
CA SER A 570 25.82 4.96 12.33
C SER A 570 25.53 3.46 12.40
N ILE A 571 25.96 2.69 11.39
CA ILE A 571 25.87 1.22 11.38
C ILE A 571 26.85 0.63 12.40
N GLU A 572 28.07 1.12 12.44
CA GLU A 572 29.06 0.70 13.45
C GLU A 572 28.62 1.06 14.88
N MET A 573 28.01 2.23 15.08
CA MET A 573 27.40 2.62 16.35
C MET A 573 26.30 1.64 16.77
N ALA A 574 25.45 1.21 15.84
CA ALA A 574 24.44 0.18 16.12
C ALA A 574 25.10 -1.15 16.51
N LYS A 575 26.14 -1.59 15.79
CA LYS A 575 26.92 -2.80 16.15
C LYS A 575 27.51 -2.73 17.55
N ARG A 576 27.96 -1.54 17.97
CA ARG A 576 28.51 -1.26 19.31
C ARG A 576 27.44 -0.99 20.37
N ASN A 577 26.15 -1.02 20.02
CA ASN A 577 25.04 -0.69 20.90
C ASN A 577 25.17 0.70 21.55
N CYS A 578 25.68 1.70 20.82
CA CYS A 578 25.76 3.08 21.32
C CYS A 578 24.38 3.59 21.71
N ARG A 579 24.29 4.43 22.76
CA ARG A 579 23.05 4.96 23.34
C ARG A 579 23.21 6.44 23.68
N GLY A 580 22.10 7.10 24.00
CA GLY A 580 22.08 8.52 24.35
C GLY A 580 22.23 9.43 23.13
N ILE A 581 22.48 10.71 23.38
CA ILE A 581 22.59 11.74 22.34
C ILE A 581 24.03 11.80 21.82
N TRP A 582 24.16 12.05 20.52
CA TRP A 582 25.42 12.23 19.81
C TRP A 582 25.30 13.41 18.82
N ASN A 583 26.22 14.37 18.91
CA ASN A 583 26.40 15.40 17.90
C ASN A 583 26.95 14.74 16.62
N PHE A 584 26.06 14.47 15.67
CA PHE A 584 26.35 13.62 14.52
C PHE A 584 26.84 14.45 13.32
N THR A 585 27.95 15.15 13.53
CA THR A 585 28.59 16.06 12.58
C THR A 585 30.08 15.79 12.51
N ASN A 586 30.69 16.05 11.35
CA ASN A 586 32.14 16.00 11.22
C ASN A 586 32.78 17.09 12.10
N PRO A 587 33.98 16.85 12.68
CA PRO A 587 34.65 17.83 13.52
C PRO A 587 34.95 19.14 12.78
N GLY A 588 34.66 20.26 13.44
CA GLY A 588 34.88 21.60 12.94
C GLY A 588 33.66 22.22 12.25
N VAL A 589 33.88 23.38 11.66
CA VAL A 589 32.87 24.18 10.96
C VAL A 589 33.33 24.52 9.56
N VAL A 590 32.37 24.71 8.65
CA VAL A 590 32.61 25.18 7.30
C VAL A 590 31.57 26.23 6.94
N SER A 591 32.00 27.29 6.27
CA SER A 591 31.13 28.36 5.79
C SER A 591 30.61 28.09 4.38
N HIS A 592 29.58 28.83 3.95
CA HIS A 592 29.02 28.67 2.60
C HIS A 592 30.05 29.03 1.52
N ASN A 593 30.87 30.07 1.73
CA ASN A 593 31.90 30.45 0.77
C ASN A 593 32.96 29.37 0.64
N GLU A 594 33.42 28.77 1.74
CA GLU A 594 34.42 27.71 1.68
C GLU A 594 33.92 26.49 0.90
N ILE A 595 32.64 26.13 1.01
CA ILE A 595 32.05 25.05 0.21
C ILE A 595 31.97 25.43 -1.27
N LEU A 596 31.56 26.66 -1.59
CA LEU A 596 31.48 27.13 -2.98
C LEU A 596 32.87 27.28 -3.62
N GLU A 597 33.88 27.65 -2.84
CA GLU A 597 35.29 27.62 -3.25
C GLU A 597 35.74 26.20 -3.59
N MET A 598 35.46 25.22 -2.73
CA MET A 598 35.74 23.80 -3.03
C MET A 598 34.97 23.31 -4.26
N HIS A 599 33.69 23.67 -4.42
CA HIS A 599 32.92 23.32 -5.61
C HIS A 599 33.53 23.92 -6.88
N ARG A 600 33.94 25.20 -6.83
CA ARG A 600 34.61 25.84 -7.96
C ARG A 600 35.93 25.15 -8.30
N ASP A 601 36.76 24.90 -7.28
CA ASP A 601 38.12 24.42 -7.50
C ASP A 601 38.16 22.96 -7.98
N TYR A 602 37.18 22.12 -7.62
CA TYR A 602 37.17 20.68 -7.91
C TYR A 602 36.06 20.20 -8.86
N ILE A 603 34.97 20.95 -9.03
CA ILE A 603 33.80 20.53 -9.82
C ILE A 603 33.56 21.44 -11.03
N ASP A 604 33.44 22.76 -10.81
CA ASP A 604 33.15 23.75 -11.86
C ASP A 604 34.03 25.00 -11.74
N PRO A 605 35.21 25.05 -12.42
CA PRO A 605 36.14 26.18 -12.36
C PRO A 605 35.56 27.54 -12.78
N GLU A 606 34.46 27.56 -13.53
CA GLU A 606 33.82 28.80 -14.00
C GLU A 606 32.71 29.29 -13.05
N PHE A 607 32.42 28.56 -11.97
CA PHE A 607 31.34 28.87 -11.03
C PHE A 607 31.58 30.20 -10.28
N LYS A 608 30.51 31.01 -10.17
CA LYS A 608 30.51 32.34 -9.51
C LYS A 608 29.30 32.50 -8.59
N TRP A 609 29.46 33.22 -7.49
CA TRP A 609 28.38 33.52 -6.54
C TRP A 609 28.49 34.94 -5.95
N MET A 610 27.43 35.38 -5.27
CA MET A 610 27.36 36.64 -4.53
C MET A 610 26.91 36.41 -3.07
N ASN A 611 27.20 37.36 -2.17
CA ASN A 611 26.80 37.28 -0.76
C ASN A 611 25.64 38.23 -0.41
N PHE A 612 24.84 37.84 0.59
CA PHE A 612 23.88 38.68 1.33
C PHE A 612 24.48 39.13 2.67
N ASP A 613 23.98 40.24 3.22
CA ASP A 613 24.05 40.51 4.66
C ASP A 613 22.86 39.90 5.43
N LEU A 614 22.95 39.83 6.76
CA LEU A 614 21.93 39.20 7.62
C LEU A 614 20.56 39.90 7.55
N GLU A 615 20.53 41.21 7.31
CA GLU A 615 19.28 41.98 7.21
C GLU A 615 18.56 41.73 5.88
N GLU A 616 19.31 41.58 4.79
CA GLU A 616 18.78 41.18 3.48
C GLU A 616 18.19 39.76 3.53
N GLN A 617 18.85 38.82 4.23
CA GLN A 617 18.34 37.46 4.39
C GLN A 617 17.03 37.40 5.18
N ALA A 618 16.93 38.16 6.28
CA ALA A 618 15.75 38.19 7.15
C ALA A 618 14.48 38.67 6.42
N LYS A 619 14.61 39.47 5.35
CA LYS A 619 13.48 39.96 4.53
C LYS A 619 12.91 38.90 3.57
N VAL A 620 13.62 37.80 3.33
CA VAL A 620 13.27 36.79 2.32
C VAL A 620 12.78 35.48 2.95
N ILE A 621 13.12 35.19 4.21
CA ILE A 621 12.75 33.95 4.90
C ILE A 621 11.46 34.10 5.73
N VAL A 622 10.62 33.07 5.73
CA VAL A 622 9.34 33.05 6.48
C VAL A 622 9.57 32.83 7.98
N ALA A 623 10.64 32.12 8.34
CA ALA A 623 11.02 31.83 9.73
C ALA A 623 12.55 31.90 9.91
N PRO A 624 13.04 32.30 11.10
CA PRO A 624 14.46 32.27 11.46
C PRO A 624 15.15 30.94 11.16
N ARG A 625 16.47 30.99 10.91
CA ARG A 625 17.31 29.81 10.68
C ARG A 625 18.30 29.63 11.83
N SER A 626 18.52 28.36 12.20
CA SER A 626 19.45 27.96 13.27
C SER A 626 20.89 27.93 12.74
N ASN A 627 21.73 28.82 13.27
CA ASN A 627 23.18 28.81 13.07
C ASN A 627 23.84 28.44 14.40
N ASN A 628 24.69 27.42 14.37
CA ASN A 628 25.41 26.93 15.54
C ASN A 628 26.63 26.10 15.14
N GLU A 629 27.52 25.94 16.11
CA GLU A 629 28.62 24.99 16.12
C GLU A 629 28.30 23.90 17.15
N LEU A 630 28.42 22.63 16.77
CA LEU A 630 28.27 21.48 17.66
C LEU A 630 29.64 20.93 18.03
N ASP A 631 29.82 20.55 19.29
CA ASP A 631 31.02 19.86 19.76
C ASP A 631 30.97 18.38 19.30
N GLY A 632 31.80 18.04 18.31
CA GLY A 632 31.90 16.68 17.77
C GLY A 632 32.92 15.79 18.49
N THR A 633 33.54 16.25 19.58
CA THR A 633 34.65 15.55 20.26
C THR A 633 34.25 14.15 20.71
N LYS A 634 33.05 14.02 21.30
CA LYS A 634 32.52 12.72 21.75
C LYS A 634 32.47 11.68 20.61
N LEU A 635 32.03 12.07 19.42
CA LEU A 635 31.97 11.19 18.27
C LEU A 635 33.38 10.90 17.71
N LYS A 636 34.26 11.89 17.69
CA LYS A 636 35.66 11.75 17.25
C LYS A 636 36.48 10.84 18.16
N ASP A 637 36.25 10.89 19.47
CA ASP A 637 36.90 10.00 20.43
C ASP A 637 36.50 8.54 20.22
N GLU A 638 35.22 8.29 19.92
CA GLU A 638 34.71 6.94 19.63
C GLU A 638 35.14 6.42 18.24
N PHE A 639 35.34 7.34 17.28
CA PHE A 639 35.77 7.08 15.91
C PHE A 639 36.97 7.95 15.50
N PRO A 640 38.20 7.61 15.94
CA PRO A 640 39.39 8.44 15.72
C PRO A 640 39.77 8.66 14.25
N GLU A 641 39.34 7.78 13.35
CA GLU A 641 39.58 7.87 11.90
C GLU A 641 38.70 8.94 11.21
N MET A 642 37.70 9.50 11.90
CA MET A 642 36.74 10.44 11.29
C MET A 642 37.43 11.73 10.83
N LEU A 643 37.25 12.10 9.57
CA LEU A 643 37.85 13.29 8.97
C LEU A 643 37.20 14.57 9.48
N SER A 644 37.97 15.67 9.51
CA SER A 644 37.39 16.99 9.73
C SER A 644 36.41 17.33 8.62
N ILE A 645 35.48 18.26 8.86
CA ILE A 645 34.44 18.60 7.87
C ILE A 645 35.01 18.99 6.51
N LYS A 646 36.14 19.71 6.46
CA LYS A 646 36.77 20.15 5.21
C LYS A 646 37.45 18.99 4.48
N GLU A 647 38.17 18.15 5.20
CA GLU A 647 38.84 16.96 4.64
C GLU A 647 37.81 15.96 4.11
N SER A 648 36.73 15.73 4.86
CA SER A 648 35.64 14.86 4.45
C SER A 648 34.95 15.35 3.18
N ILE A 649 34.62 16.65 3.10
CA ILE A 649 34.04 17.23 1.89
C ILE A 649 34.96 17.03 0.67
N LEU A 650 36.27 17.26 0.82
CA LEU A 650 37.24 17.09 -0.28
C LEU A 650 37.34 15.63 -0.75
N GLU A 651 37.53 14.69 0.18
CA GLU A 651 37.65 13.25 -0.13
C GLU A 651 36.44 12.76 -0.93
N TYR A 652 35.23 13.06 -0.45
CA TYR A 652 34.00 12.54 -1.04
C TYR A 652 33.55 13.32 -2.30
N LEU A 653 33.91 14.60 -2.45
CA LEU A 653 33.74 15.33 -3.72
C LEU A 653 34.69 14.84 -4.82
N GLU A 654 35.94 14.50 -4.48
CA GLU A 654 36.88 13.90 -5.43
C GLU A 654 36.43 12.50 -5.88
N MET A 655 35.84 11.70 -4.98
CA MET A 655 35.27 10.37 -5.32
C MET A 655 34.10 10.44 -6.33
N GLU A 656 33.24 11.46 -6.29
CA GLU A 656 32.14 11.62 -7.25
C GLU A 656 32.64 11.97 -8.67
N TYR A 657 33.68 12.80 -8.77
CA TYR A 657 34.33 13.09 -10.06
C TYR A 657 34.97 11.82 -10.68
N SER A 658 35.40 10.88 -9.84
CA SER A 658 35.87 9.55 -10.25
C SER A 658 34.73 8.55 -10.54
N SER A 659 33.55 8.75 -9.93
CA SER A 659 32.39 7.85 -10.07
C SER A 659 31.73 7.91 -11.46
N HIS A 660 31.88 9.03 -12.18
CA HIS A 660 31.37 9.25 -13.54
C HIS A 660 32.32 8.77 -14.66
N GLN A 661 33.42 8.11 -14.29
CA GLN A 661 34.37 7.52 -15.24
C GLN A 661 34.20 6.00 -15.31
N PHE A 662 34.06 5.47 -16.52
CA PHE A 662 33.82 4.05 -16.79
C PHE A 662 34.85 3.49 -17.79
N ASP A 663 35.09 2.19 -17.75
CA ASP A 663 35.83 1.51 -18.81
C ASP A 663 34.94 1.40 -20.06
N VAL A 664 33.68 1.03 -19.89
CA VAL A 664 32.73 0.89 -20.99
C VAL A 664 31.34 1.42 -20.59
N ILE A 665 30.77 2.28 -21.41
CA ILE A 665 29.37 2.70 -21.32
C ILE A 665 28.56 1.91 -22.36
N VAL A 666 27.44 1.34 -21.96
CA VAL A 666 26.50 0.58 -22.81
C VAL A 666 25.20 1.36 -22.90
N VAL A 667 24.75 1.67 -24.11
CA VAL A 667 23.52 2.42 -24.37
C VAL A 667 22.45 1.51 -24.96
N GLY A 668 21.28 1.53 -24.33
CA GLY A 668 20.14 0.64 -24.56
C GLY A 668 20.22 -0.61 -23.67
N ALA A 669 19.22 -0.85 -22.83
CA ALA A 669 19.15 -1.95 -21.88
C ALA A 669 18.10 -3.02 -22.24
N GLY A 670 17.85 -3.19 -23.54
CA GLY A 670 17.24 -4.40 -24.05
C GLY A 670 18.14 -5.63 -23.86
N ILE A 671 17.71 -6.79 -24.35
CA ILE A 671 18.38 -8.07 -24.06
C ILE A 671 19.88 -8.07 -24.42
N MET A 672 20.25 -7.43 -25.54
CA MET A 672 21.65 -7.31 -25.97
C MET A 672 22.46 -6.41 -25.03
N GLY A 673 21.92 -5.26 -24.61
CA GLY A 673 22.61 -4.33 -23.73
C GLY A 673 22.78 -4.86 -22.32
N SER A 674 21.73 -5.46 -21.76
CA SER A 674 21.81 -6.10 -20.44
C SER A 674 22.80 -7.27 -20.44
N SER A 675 22.78 -8.12 -21.47
CA SER A 675 23.75 -9.21 -21.59
C SER A 675 25.18 -8.69 -21.79
N THR A 676 25.37 -7.63 -22.58
CA THR A 676 26.66 -6.97 -22.77
C THR A 676 27.21 -6.40 -21.46
N ALA A 677 26.37 -5.70 -20.69
CA ALA A 677 26.75 -5.15 -19.39
C ALA A 677 27.17 -6.26 -18.41
N TYR A 678 26.42 -7.37 -18.37
CA TYR A 678 26.79 -8.56 -17.58
C TYR A 678 28.14 -9.12 -18.01
N GLN A 679 28.35 -9.29 -19.32
CA GLN A 679 29.60 -9.84 -19.86
C GLN A 679 30.81 -8.94 -19.59
N LEU A 680 30.64 -7.62 -19.64
CA LEU A 680 31.69 -6.66 -19.31
C LEU A 680 32.01 -6.66 -17.81
N ALA A 681 30.98 -6.61 -16.96
CA ALA A 681 31.13 -6.64 -15.51
C ALA A 681 31.74 -7.96 -15.02
N LYS A 682 31.35 -9.10 -15.62
CA LYS A 682 31.96 -10.41 -15.37
C LYS A 682 33.46 -10.46 -15.68
N ARG A 683 33.93 -9.60 -16.59
CA ARG A 683 35.35 -9.44 -16.95
C ARG A 683 36.04 -8.32 -16.16
N GLY A 684 35.42 -7.83 -15.09
CA GLY A 684 35.99 -6.81 -14.19
C GLY A 684 36.05 -5.40 -14.78
N GLN A 685 35.32 -5.12 -15.87
CA GLN A 685 35.28 -3.77 -16.45
C GLN A 685 34.29 -2.89 -15.67
N LYS A 686 34.70 -1.67 -15.30
CA LYS A 686 33.81 -0.68 -14.69
C LYS A 686 32.80 -0.24 -15.75
N THR A 687 31.55 -0.70 -15.62
CA THR A 687 30.55 -0.64 -16.69
C THR A 687 29.36 0.20 -16.28
N LEU A 688 28.91 1.09 -17.18
CA LEU A 688 27.64 1.81 -17.06
C LEU A 688 26.65 1.30 -18.11
N LEU A 689 25.41 1.01 -17.73
CA LEU A 689 24.32 0.67 -18.63
C LEU A 689 23.24 1.75 -18.56
N LEU A 690 22.95 2.39 -19.69
CA LEU A 690 21.94 3.46 -19.82
C LEU A 690 20.73 2.96 -20.61
N GLU A 691 19.53 3.23 -20.10
CA GLU A 691 18.24 3.01 -20.78
C GLU A 691 17.45 4.31 -20.84
N GLN A 692 16.88 4.60 -22.01
CA GLN A 692 16.09 5.81 -22.25
C GLN A 692 14.75 5.78 -21.50
N PHE A 693 14.15 4.60 -21.33
CA PHE A 693 12.89 4.43 -20.60
C PHE A 693 13.13 3.79 -19.24
N ASP A 694 12.06 3.44 -18.52
CA ASP A 694 12.14 2.56 -17.35
C ASP A 694 12.67 1.17 -17.75
N PHE A 695 13.45 0.54 -16.87
CA PHE A 695 13.87 -0.84 -17.14
C PHE A 695 12.64 -1.76 -17.30
N LEU A 696 12.72 -2.68 -18.27
CA LEU A 696 11.65 -3.63 -18.61
C LEU A 696 10.40 -3.00 -19.25
N HIS A 697 10.48 -1.75 -19.72
CA HIS A 697 9.41 -1.09 -20.46
C HIS A 697 8.87 -1.95 -21.63
N HIS A 698 7.57 -1.83 -21.90
CA HIS A 698 6.85 -2.61 -22.92
C HIS A 698 6.94 -2.04 -24.34
N ARG A 699 7.81 -1.03 -24.55
CA ARG A 699 7.87 -0.32 -25.84
C ARG A 699 8.73 -1.05 -26.87
N GLY A 700 9.73 -1.83 -26.43
CA GLY A 700 10.68 -2.54 -27.30
C GLY A 700 10.41 -4.04 -27.46
N SER A 701 11.11 -4.68 -28.39
CA SER A 701 11.00 -6.12 -28.68
C SER A 701 11.57 -7.04 -27.60
N SER A 702 12.32 -6.48 -26.63
CA SER A 702 12.90 -7.20 -25.50
C SER A 702 11.89 -7.48 -24.37
N HIS A 703 10.68 -6.92 -24.45
CA HIS A 703 9.58 -7.19 -23.54
C HIS A 703 8.62 -8.27 -24.08
N GLY A 704 7.93 -8.95 -23.17
CA GLY A 704 6.84 -9.89 -23.44
C GLY A 704 7.00 -11.21 -22.70
N GLU A 705 6.15 -12.16 -23.06
CA GLU A 705 6.01 -13.39 -22.29
C GLU A 705 6.76 -14.60 -22.87
N SER A 706 6.84 -14.71 -24.20
CA SER A 706 7.49 -15.83 -24.89
C SER A 706 8.21 -15.41 -26.17
N ARG A 707 9.40 -15.99 -26.39
CA ARG A 707 10.19 -15.94 -27.63
C ARG A 707 10.71 -17.33 -27.96
N THR A 708 10.72 -17.68 -29.23
CA THR A 708 11.29 -18.94 -29.71
C THR A 708 12.80 -18.79 -29.89
N ILE A 709 13.55 -19.79 -29.47
CA ILE A 709 14.94 -20.02 -29.89
C ILE A 709 14.96 -21.31 -30.72
N ARG A 710 15.67 -21.29 -31.85
CA ARG A 710 15.77 -22.43 -32.77
C ARG A 710 17.21 -22.55 -33.26
N ALA A 711 17.71 -23.78 -33.37
CA ALA A 711 19.04 -24.06 -33.91
C ALA A 711 19.07 -24.01 -35.44
N THR A 712 17.91 -24.00 -36.08
CA THR A 712 17.71 -24.08 -37.52
C THR A 712 17.24 -22.75 -38.09
N TYR A 713 18.08 -22.14 -38.94
CA TYR A 713 17.76 -20.97 -39.74
C TYR A 713 18.13 -21.24 -41.21
N PRO A 714 17.45 -20.61 -42.18
CA PRO A 714 17.90 -20.64 -43.57
C PRO A 714 19.31 -20.07 -43.74
N GLU A 715 19.70 -19.11 -42.90
CA GLU A 715 21.03 -18.54 -42.84
C GLU A 715 21.93 -19.33 -41.88
N ASP A 716 23.02 -19.89 -42.41
CA ASP A 716 23.90 -20.86 -41.72
C ASP A 716 24.74 -20.27 -40.58
N TYR A 717 24.97 -18.95 -40.57
CA TYR A 717 25.78 -18.28 -39.55
C TYR A 717 25.09 -18.16 -38.18
N TYR A 718 23.77 -18.32 -38.10
CA TYR A 718 23.06 -18.31 -36.81
C TYR A 718 23.23 -19.61 -36.02
N CYS A 719 23.48 -20.74 -36.69
CA CYS A 719 23.54 -22.06 -36.06
C CYS A 719 24.60 -22.13 -34.94
N ASP A 720 25.79 -21.58 -35.18
CA ASP A 720 26.87 -21.59 -34.18
C ASP A 720 26.58 -20.64 -33.02
N MET A 721 26.01 -19.46 -33.31
CA MET A 721 25.59 -18.51 -32.27
C MET A 721 24.52 -19.09 -31.35
N VAL A 722 23.58 -19.88 -31.87
CA VAL A 722 22.52 -20.50 -31.06
C VAL A 722 23.09 -21.59 -30.14
N LYS A 723 24.06 -22.39 -30.63
CA LYS A 723 24.74 -23.39 -29.82
C LYS A 723 25.46 -22.74 -28.64
N GLU A 724 26.24 -21.70 -28.90
CA GLU A 724 26.93 -20.93 -27.86
C GLU A 724 25.93 -20.24 -26.92
N SER A 725 24.90 -19.60 -27.48
CA SER A 725 23.85 -18.93 -26.71
C SER A 725 23.14 -19.91 -25.78
N SER A 726 22.85 -21.15 -26.21
CA SER A 726 22.22 -22.17 -25.37
C SER A 726 23.06 -22.54 -24.15
N GLN A 727 24.38 -22.66 -24.33
CA GLN A 727 25.32 -22.91 -23.22
C GLN A 727 25.36 -21.72 -22.25
N ILE A 728 25.39 -20.49 -22.78
CA ILE A 728 25.36 -19.28 -21.96
C ILE A 728 24.04 -19.18 -21.20
N TRP A 729 22.89 -19.48 -21.83
CA TRP A 729 21.59 -19.49 -21.15
C TRP A 729 21.59 -20.46 -19.97
N GLU A 730 22.11 -21.67 -20.15
CA GLU A 730 22.24 -22.66 -19.08
C GLU A 730 23.17 -22.22 -17.96
N GLN A 731 24.32 -21.63 -18.30
CA GLN A 731 25.25 -21.08 -17.32
C GLN A 731 24.60 -19.97 -16.49
N VAL A 732 23.96 -19.02 -17.17
CA VAL A 732 23.42 -17.81 -16.56
C VAL A 732 22.18 -18.13 -15.71
N GLN A 733 21.30 -19.02 -16.18
CA GLN A 733 20.15 -19.48 -15.38
C GLN A 733 20.58 -20.29 -14.15
N SER A 734 21.71 -20.99 -14.23
CA SER A 734 22.33 -21.67 -13.08
C SER A 734 22.94 -20.68 -12.10
N GLU A 735 23.58 -19.62 -12.60
CA GLU A 735 24.19 -18.56 -11.78
C GLU A 735 23.13 -17.78 -11.00
N ILE A 736 22.00 -17.43 -11.63
CA ILE A 736 20.94 -16.64 -10.97
C ILE A 736 19.96 -17.50 -10.15
N GLY A 737 19.93 -18.82 -10.35
CA GLY A 737 19.06 -19.74 -9.61
C GLY A 737 17.62 -19.87 -10.12
N TYR A 738 17.27 -19.36 -11.31
CA TYR A 738 15.96 -19.58 -11.93
C TYR A 738 16.02 -19.71 -13.45
N LYS A 739 15.07 -20.47 -14.02
CA LYS A 739 15.01 -20.75 -15.46
C LYS A 739 14.26 -19.66 -16.23
N VAL A 740 14.89 -19.16 -17.30
CA VAL A 740 14.23 -18.32 -18.32
C VAL A 740 14.16 -19.00 -19.68
N TYR A 741 15.02 -19.99 -19.92
CA TYR A 741 15.10 -20.81 -21.13
C TYR A 741 14.55 -22.21 -20.84
N PHE A 742 13.60 -22.63 -21.66
CA PHE A 742 12.93 -23.92 -21.57
C PHE A 742 13.13 -24.66 -22.88
N LYS A 743 13.89 -25.75 -22.84
CA LYS A 743 14.16 -26.57 -24.02
C LYS A 743 12.87 -27.20 -24.55
N ALA A 744 12.72 -27.19 -25.87
CA ALA A 744 11.67 -27.88 -26.60
C ALA A 744 12.23 -28.37 -27.93
N GLN A 745 11.58 -29.33 -28.58
CA GLN A 745 11.96 -29.68 -29.94
C GLN A 745 11.58 -28.55 -30.90
N GLN A 746 12.40 -28.32 -31.92
CA GLN A 746 12.08 -27.41 -33.02
C GLN A 746 11.61 -28.23 -34.22
N PHE A 747 10.43 -27.89 -34.73
CA PHE A 747 9.82 -28.51 -35.90
C PHE A 747 9.60 -27.48 -37.01
N ASP A 748 10.38 -27.59 -38.07
CA ASP A 748 10.25 -26.75 -39.25
C ASP A 748 9.46 -27.48 -40.34
N MET A 749 8.52 -26.82 -40.99
CA MET A 749 7.66 -27.46 -42.01
C MET A 749 7.48 -26.59 -43.25
N SER A 750 7.40 -27.21 -44.43
CA SER A 750 7.17 -26.50 -45.68
C SER A 750 6.68 -27.43 -46.81
N PRO A 751 6.21 -26.85 -47.94
CA PRO A 751 6.14 -27.58 -49.21
C PRO A 751 7.51 -28.16 -49.61
N SER A 752 7.51 -29.28 -50.34
CA SER A 752 8.70 -30.04 -50.78
C SER A 752 9.67 -29.28 -51.70
N ASP A 753 9.20 -28.25 -52.39
CA ASP A 753 9.94 -27.38 -53.30
C ASP A 753 10.47 -26.09 -52.64
N ASN A 754 10.12 -25.84 -51.38
CA ASN A 754 10.52 -24.62 -50.68
C ASN A 754 12.02 -24.59 -50.40
N LYS A 755 12.69 -23.52 -50.85
CA LYS A 755 14.14 -23.37 -50.73
C LYS A 755 14.61 -23.17 -49.28
N SER A 756 13.80 -22.53 -48.43
CA SER A 756 14.18 -22.20 -47.05
C SER A 756 14.38 -23.44 -46.18
N LEU A 757 13.51 -24.45 -46.31
CA LEU A 757 13.65 -25.69 -45.54
C LEU A 757 14.80 -26.58 -46.06
N ARG A 758 15.11 -26.52 -47.36
CA ARG A 758 16.30 -27.17 -47.93
C ARG A 758 17.59 -26.52 -47.41
N SER A 759 17.61 -25.19 -47.29
CA SER A 759 18.72 -24.48 -46.65
C SER A 759 18.89 -24.90 -45.19
N VAL A 760 17.79 -25.04 -44.44
CA VAL A 760 17.82 -25.55 -43.05
C VAL A 760 18.48 -26.94 -42.97
N ILE A 761 18.12 -27.87 -43.86
CA ILE A 761 18.75 -29.20 -43.91
C ILE A 761 20.25 -29.08 -44.19
N SER A 762 20.62 -28.28 -45.20
CA SER A 762 22.02 -28.06 -45.57
C SER A 762 22.82 -27.44 -44.42
N SER A 763 22.25 -26.49 -43.67
CA SER A 763 22.86 -25.91 -42.47
C SER A 763 23.02 -26.94 -41.36
N CYS A 764 22.03 -27.83 -41.15
CA CYS A 764 22.16 -28.91 -40.18
C CYS A 764 23.30 -29.87 -40.53
N GLU A 765 23.42 -30.26 -41.80
CA GLU A 765 24.51 -31.11 -42.29
C GLU A 765 25.87 -30.43 -42.14
N GLY A 766 25.99 -29.19 -42.63
CA GLY A 766 27.25 -28.43 -42.58
C GLY A 766 27.72 -28.08 -41.16
N LYS A 767 26.81 -28.06 -40.18
CA LYS A 767 27.09 -27.73 -38.77
C LYS A 767 26.93 -28.93 -37.83
N SER A 768 26.75 -30.15 -38.34
CA SER A 768 26.55 -31.37 -37.55
C SER A 768 25.45 -31.25 -36.49
N ILE A 769 24.33 -30.60 -36.82
CA ILE A 769 23.14 -30.54 -35.94
C ILE A 769 22.32 -31.81 -36.19
N PRO A 770 22.03 -32.62 -35.16
CA PRO A 770 21.15 -33.78 -35.31
C PRO A 770 19.76 -33.37 -35.78
N TYR A 771 19.30 -33.94 -36.89
CA TYR A 771 17.99 -33.65 -37.47
C TYR A 771 17.31 -34.92 -37.99
N ARG A 772 15.99 -34.88 -38.13
CA ARG A 772 15.19 -35.93 -38.77
C ARG A 772 14.25 -35.29 -39.79
N VAL A 773 14.24 -35.81 -41.01
CA VAL A 773 13.24 -35.45 -42.03
C VAL A 773 12.05 -36.38 -41.84
N LEU A 774 10.86 -35.80 -41.68
CA LEU A 774 9.62 -36.52 -41.44
C LEU A 774 8.63 -36.23 -42.58
N ASP A 775 8.08 -37.29 -43.15
CA ASP A 775 6.93 -37.18 -44.06
C ASP A 775 5.62 -36.92 -43.30
N ARG A 776 4.52 -36.74 -44.04
CA ARG A 776 3.20 -36.44 -43.48
C ARG A 776 2.73 -37.48 -42.44
N GLN A 777 2.92 -38.78 -42.69
CA GLN A 777 2.45 -39.83 -41.79
C GLN A 777 3.31 -39.84 -40.52
N GLN A 778 4.63 -39.75 -40.69
CA GLN A 778 5.58 -39.72 -39.58
C GLN A 778 5.36 -38.51 -38.65
N VAL A 779 4.93 -37.36 -39.19
CA VAL A 779 4.59 -36.16 -38.38
C VAL A 779 3.33 -36.40 -37.56
N SER A 780 2.27 -36.94 -38.17
CA SER A 780 1.04 -37.28 -37.45
C SER A 780 1.32 -38.26 -36.32
N ASP A 781 2.11 -39.30 -36.58
CA ASP A 781 2.48 -40.30 -35.58
C ASP A 781 3.35 -39.68 -34.48
N ARG A 782 4.37 -38.89 -34.84
CA ARG A 782 5.28 -38.25 -33.88
C ARG A 782 4.56 -37.34 -32.90
N PHE A 783 3.61 -36.53 -33.38
CA PHE A 783 2.89 -35.56 -32.57
C PHE A 783 1.49 -36.03 -32.18
N SER A 784 1.22 -37.35 -32.21
CA SER A 784 -0.07 -37.93 -31.77
C SER A 784 -1.29 -37.23 -32.38
N GLY A 785 -1.21 -36.86 -33.66
CA GLY A 785 -2.27 -36.17 -34.40
C GLY A 785 -2.47 -34.69 -34.05
N MET A 786 -1.62 -34.10 -33.21
CA MET A 786 -1.67 -32.66 -32.87
C MET A 786 -1.29 -31.78 -34.06
N ILE A 787 -0.35 -32.21 -34.90
CA ILE A 787 0.11 -31.49 -36.08
C ILE A 787 -0.13 -32.35 -37.31
N ASN A 788 -0.82 -31.80 -38.30
CA ASN A 788 -1.06 -32.42 -39.59
C ASN A 788 -0.43 -31.62 -40.73
N LEU A 789 0.30 -32.30 -41.62
CA LEU A 789 0.85 -31.68 -42.83
C LEU A 789 -0.10 -31.87 -44.03
N PRO A 790 -0.16 -30.90 -44.97
CA PRO A 790 -0.76 -31.10 -46.28
C PRO A 790 -0.03 -32.16 -47.11
N GLU A 791 -0.67 -32.56 -48.22
CA GLU A 791 0.01 -33.34 -49.25
C GLU A 791 1.17 -32.55 -49.89
N GLY A 792 2.27 -33.22 -50.20
CA GLY A 792 3.47 -32.60 -50.78
C GLY A 792 4.33 -31.78 -49.80
N TRP A 793 3.99 -31.77 -48.51
CA TRP A 793 4.76 -31.15 -47.44
C TRP A 793 5.59 -32.17 -46.66
N PHE A 794 6.69 -31.70 -46.08
CA PHE A 794 7.53 -32.46 -45.17
C PHE A 794 7.96 -31.57 -43.99
N GLY A 795 8.51 -32.20 -42.96
CA GLY A 795 9.02 -31.50 -41.79
C GLY A 795 10.45 -31.90 -41.43
N VAL A 796 11.14 -31.01 -40.73
CA VAL A 796 12.47 -31.22 -40.17
C VAL A 796 12.37 -31.03 -38.66
N LEU A 797 12.69 -32.09 -37.91
CA LEU A 797 12.70 -32.09 -36.46
C LEU A 797 14.14 -32.02 -35.93
N THR A 798 14.38 -31.12 -34.98
CA THR A 798 15.65 -31.03 -34.25
C THR A 798 15.39 -30.85 -32.75
N ASP A 799 16.37 -31.23 -31.92
CA ASP A 799 16.31 -31.04 -30.46
C ASP A 799 16.84 -29.67 -30.00
N GLY A 800 17.25 -28.81 -30.94
CA GLY A 800 17.87 -27.51 -30.68
C GLY A 800 16.88 -26.34 -30.55
N GLY A 801 15.68 -26.58 -30.03
CA GLY A 801 14.62 -25.58 -29.90
C GLY A 801 14.35 -25.14 -28.45
N GLY A 802 13.47 -24.17 -28.30
CA GLY A 802 12.95 -23.82 -26.99
C GLY A 802 12.22 -22.49 -26.91
N VAL A 803 11.78 -22.19 -25.70
CA VAL A 803 11.02 -21.00 -25.35
C VAL A 803 11.80 -20.21 -24.30
N ILE A 804 11.99 -18.92 -24.57
CA ILE A 804 12.62 -17.97 -23.66
C ILE A 804 11.54 -17.02 -23.14
N LYS A 805 11.54 -16.75 -21.83
CA LYS A 805 10.74 -15.68 -21.21
C LYS A 805 11.51 -14.35 -21.30
N PRO A 806 11.24 -13.46 -22.29
CA PRO A 806 12.14 -12.37 -22.62
C PRO A 806 12.21 -11.29 -21.53
N THR A 807 11.08 -10.86 -20.94
CA THR A 807 11.11 -9.88 -19.83
C THR A 807 11.91 -10.41 -18.65
N LYS A 808 11.73 -11.69 -18.29
CA LYS A 808 12.51 -12.33 -17.21
C LYS A 808 13.99 -12.46 -17.59
N ALA A 809 14.30 -12.75 -18.85
CA ALA A 809 15.67 -12.86 -19.32
C ALA A 809 16.43 -11.51 -19.30
N VAL A 810 15.77 -10.41 -19.66
CA VAL A 810 16.34 -9.06 -19.53
C VAL A 810 16.61 -8.75 -18.06
N SER A 811 15.61 -8.96 -17.20
CA SER A 811 15.74 -8.75 -15.75
C SER A 811 16.87 -9.59 -15.14
N MET A 812 17.02 -10.85 -15.58
CA MET A 812 18.11 -11.74 -15.18
C MET A 812 19.48 -11.14 -15.49
N PHE A 813 19.70 -10.69 -16.73
CA PHE A 813 20.98 -10.10 -17.11
C PHE A 813 21.25 -8.76 -16.44
N GLN A 814 20.23 -7.92 -16.24
CA GLN A 814 20.37 -6.67 -15.48
C GLN A 814 20.77 -6.95 -14.02
N ALA A 815 20.11 -7.93 -13.38
CA ALA A 815 20.43 -8.34 -12.02
C ALA A 815 21.85 -8.89 -11.91
N LEU A 816 22.28 -9.75 -12.84
CA LEU A 816 23.64 -10.28 -12.85
C LEU A 816 24.68 -9.21 -13.16
N ALA A 817 24.41 -8.30 -14.08
CA ALA A 817 25.30 -7.16 -14.35
C ALA A 817 25.49 -6.31 -13.09
N PHE A 818 24.40 -6.00 -12.39
CA PHE A 818 24.43 -5.27 -11.13
C PHE A 818 25.19 -6.02 -10.03
N GLN A 819 24.95 -7.32 -9.85
CA GLN A 819 25.69 -8.17 -8.90
C GLN A 819 27.19 -8.23 -9.19
N ARG A 820 27.59 -8.03 -10.44
CA ARG A 820 28.99 -7.99 -10.88
C ARG A 820 29.57 -6.56 -10.89
N GLY A 821 28.86 -5.58 -10.34
CA GLY A 821 29.35 -4.21 -10.16
C GLY A 821 29.10 -3.25 -11.33
N ALA A 822 28.25 -3.62 -12.30
CA ALA A 822 27.79 -2.64 -13.29
C ALA A 822 26.85 -1.60 -12.66
N VAL A 823 26.99 -0.34 -13.07
CA VAL A 823 26.07 0.73 -12.74
C VAL A 823 24.95 0.74 -13.77
N LEU A 824 23.70 0.69 -13.32
CA LEU A 824 22.52 0.69 -14.17
C LEU A 824 21.75 2.01 -13.95
N ARG A 825 21.35 2.67 -15.04
CA ARG A 825 20.51 3.88 -15.04
C ARG A 825 19.43 3.77 -16.10
N ASP A 826 18.20 4.05 -15.71
CA ASP A 826 17.04 4.10 -16.59
C ASP A 826 16.49 5.53 -16.65
N ASN A 827 15.55 5.80 -17.55
CA ASN A 827 15.05 7.16 -17.85
C ASN A 827 16.14 8.14 -18.33
N MET A 828 17.23 7.62 -18.89
CA MET A 828 18.41 8.35 -19.37
C MET A 828 18.44 8.35 -20.89
N GLU A 829 17.74 9.30 -21.52
CA GLU A 829 17.79 9.45 -22.97
C GLU A 829 19.15 10.02 -23.39
N VAL A 830 20.00 9.21 -24.02
CA VAL A 830 21.27 9.67 -24.58
C VAL A 830 21.02 10.57 -25.79
N LYS A 831 21.56 11.80 -25.75
CA LYS A 831 21.47 12.77 -26.84
C LYS A 831 22.77 12.94 -27.60
N ASN A 832 23.91 12.72 -26.95
CA ASN A 832 25.20 12.94 -27.57
C ASN A 832 26.24 11.90 -27.11
N VAL A 833 27.13 11.51 -28.02
CA VAL A 833 28.30 10.66 -27.74
C VAL A 833 29.48 11.24 -28.49
N VAL A 834 30.32 12.00 -27.79
CA VAL A 834 31.43 12.76 -28.39
C VAL A 834 32.75 12.21 -27.91
N LYS A 835 33.74 12.12 -28.80
CA LYS A 835 35.11 11.76 -28.42
C LYS A 835 35.70 12.84 -27.52
N ASP A 836 36.32 12.43 -26.42
CA ASP A 836 37.06 13.34 -25.56
C ASP A 836 38.49 13.52 -26.11
N GLU A 837 38.78 14.70 -26.65
CA GLU A 837 40.10 15.01 -27.24
C GLU A 837 41.19 15.29 -26.18
N VAL A 838 40.82 15.52 -24.92
CA VAL A 838 41.76 15.84 -23.84
C VAL A 838 42.17 14.57 -23.08
N LYS A 839 41.20 13.77 -22.64
CA LYS A 839 41.44 12.53 -21.85
C LYS A 839 41.53 11.26 -22.71
N GLY A 840 41.16 11.33 -23.99
CA GLY A 840 40.84 10.14 -24.79
C GLY A 840 39.50 9.52 -24.36
N GLY A 841 38.97 8.55 -25.10
CA GLY A 841 37.66 7.94 -24.79
C GLY A 841 36.46 8.74 -25.33
N VAL A 842 35.31 8.63 -24.66
CA VAL A 842 34.02 9.22 -25.10
C VAL A 842 33.23 9.79 -23.93
N ASN A 843 32.64 10.97 -24.15
CA ASN A 843 31.65 11.59 -23.27
C ASN A 843 30.24 11.26 -23.80
N VAL A 844 29.41 10.68 -22.94
CA VAL A 844 28.02 10.35 -23.20
C VAL A 844 27.15 11.33 -22.41
N GLU A 845 26.32 12.09 -23.12
CA GLU A 845 25.46 13.12 -22.55
C GLU A 845 23.99 12.73 -22.68
N THR A 846 23.26 12.86 -21.59
CA THR A 846 21.83 12.56 -21.48
C THR A 846 20.97 13.81 -21.60
N ALA A 847 19.68 13.63 -21.87
CA ALA A 847 18.74 14.72 -22.13
C ALA A 847 18.49 15.65 -20.93
N ASP A 848 18.72 15.18 -19.72
CA ASP A 848 18.64 15.92 -18.46
C ASP A 848 19.94 16.67 -18.11
N GLY A 849 20.98 16.54 -18.93
CA GLY A 849 22.25 17.25 -18.80
C GLY A 849 23.34 16.48 -18.04
N GLU A 850 23.10 15.24 -17.62
CA GLU A 850 24.16 14.41 -17.03
C GLU A 850 25.22 14.02 -18.08
N LYS A 851 26.48 13.89 -17.62
CA LYS A 851 27.62 13.57 -18.47
C LYS A 851 28.44 12.44 -17.85
N PHE A 852 28.65 11.39 -18.64
CA PHE A 852 29.46 10.24 -18.26
C PHE A 852 30.65 10.11 -19.20
N TRP A 853 31.83 9.85 -18.64
CA TRP A 853 33.02 9.57 -19.43
C TRP A 853 33.29 8.07 -19.46
N GLY A 854 33.60 7.52 -20.64
CA GLY A 854 33.95 6.11 -20.82
C GLY A 854 35.16 5.92 -21.72
N LYS A 855 36.02 4.93 -21.45
CA LYS A 855 37.11 4.59 -22.42
C LYS A 855 36.54 4.10 -23.75
N LYS A 856 35.39 3.43 -23.71
CA LYS A 856 34.61 2.96 -24.87
C LYS A 856 33.11 3.13 -24.63
N CYS A 857 32.34 3.22 -25.72
CA CYS A 857 30.88 3.19 -25.68
C CYS A 857 30.36 2.12 -26.65
N VAL A 858 29.39 1.34 -26.20
CA VAL A 858 28.66 0.34 -26.98
C VAL A 858 27.22 0.82 -27.13
N ILE A 859 26.75 1.04 -28.35
CA ILE A 859 25.34 1.34 -28.63
C ILE A 859 24.67 0.06 -29.13
N THR A 860 23.68 -0.43 -28.39
CA THR A 860 23.00 -1.68 -28.75
C THR A 860 21.84 -1.45 -29.71
N ALA A 861 21.56 -2.46 -30.55
CA ALA A 861 20.49 -2.38 -31.53
C ALA A 861 19.11 -2.48 -30.86
N GLY A 862 18.18 -1.63 -31.30
CA GLY A 862 16.81 -1.56 -30.81
C GLY A 862 15.96 -0.68 -31.71
N ALA A 863 14.65 -0.56 -31.45
CA ALA A 863 13.74 0.17 -32.33
C ALA A 863 14.15 1.64 -32.53
N TRP A 864 14.81 2.25 -31.55
CA TRP A 864 15.28 3.64 -31.59
C TRP A 864 16.73 3.82 -32.08
N VAL A 865 17.47 2.73 -32.35
CA VAL A 865 18.91 2.83 -32.65
C VAL A 865 19.22 3.66 -33.90
N ARG A 866 18.37 3.59 -34.93
CA ARG A 866 18.53 4.41 -36.15
C ARG A 866 18.45 5.90 -35.84
N LYS A 867 17.51 6.30 -34.98
CA LYS A 867 17.34 7.69 -34.54
C LYS A 867 18.53 8.13 -33.69
N LEU A 868 18.92 7.29 -32.72
CA LEU A 868 20.05 7.57 -31.83
C LEU A 868 21.35 7.73 -32.61
N VAL A 869 21.73 6.75 -33.45
CA VAL A 869 23.00 6.78 -34.20
C VAL A 869 23.05 7.94 -35.20
N LYS A 870 21.92 8.28 -35.84
CA LYS A 870 21.81 9.48 -36.67
C LYS A 870 22.00 10.77 -35.86
N THR A 871 21.50 10.79 -34.62
CA THR A 871 21.60 11.96 -33.72
C THR A 871 23.02 12.13 -33.18
N VAL A 872 23.66 11.05 -32.71
CA VAL A 872 24.98 11.13 -32.05
C VAL A 872 26.15 11.10 -33.02
N GLY A 873 26.01 10.47 -34.18
CA GLY A 873 27.11 10.24 -35.12
C GLY A 873 26.84 10.63 -36.57
N GLY A 874 25.66 11.19 -36.87
CA GLY A 874 25.25 11.58 -38.23
C GLY A 874 25.06 10.42 -39.23
N LEU A 875 25.29 9.17 -38.81
CA LEU A 875 25.20 7.99 -39.66
C LEU A 875 23.77 7.47 -39.73
N GLU A 876 23.25 7.29 -40.94
CA GLU A 876 21.94 6.68 -41.15
C GLU A 876 22.06 5.16 -41.31
N LEU A 877 21.62 4.42 -40.28
CA LEU A 877 21.62 2.96 -40.31
C LEU A 877 20.49 2.41 -41.19
N PRO A 878 20.72 1.37 -42.02
CA PRO A 878 19.70 0.72 -42.84
C PRO A 878 18.82 -0.24 -42.01
N ILE A 879 18.36 0.20 -40.83
CA ILE A 879 17.54 -0.58 -39.91
C ILE A 879 16.14 0.03 -39.85
N GLN A 880 15.12 -0.81 -40.03
CA GLN A 880 13.72 -0.40 -39.96
C GLN A 880 13.03 -1.05 -38.77
N ALA A 881 12.44 -0.25 -37.89
CA ALA A 881 11.59 -0.77 -36.82
C ALA A 881 10.29 -1.32 -37.43
N LEU A 882 9.90 -2.51 -36.96
CA LEU A 882 8.69 -3.20 -37.38
C LEU A 882 7.72 -3.36 -36.21
N GLU A 883 6.43 -3.20 -36.49
CA GLU A 883 5.34 -3.56 -35.60
C GLU A 883 4.86 -4.98 -35.95
N THR A 884 4.92 -5.89 -34.98
CA THR A 884 4.53 -7.29 -35.15
C THR A 884 3.36 -7.60 -34.23
N THR A 885 2.28 -8.13 -34.80
CA THR A 885 1.13 -8.64 -34.03
C THR A 885 1.42 -10.08 -33.57
N VAL A 886 1.24 -10.36 -32.28
CA VAL A 886 1.38 -11.69 -31.70
C VAL A 886 -0.01 -12.22 -31.34
N CYS A 887 -0.34 -13.43 -31.80
CA CYS A 887 -1.65 -14.02 -31.59
C CYS A 887 -1.59 -15.25 -30.68
N TYR A 888 -2.57 -15.33 -29.77
CA TYR A 888 -2.79 -16.45 -28.88
C TYR A 888 -4.16 -17.06 -29.17
N TRP A 889 -4.22 -18.37 -29.18
CA TRP A 889 -5.39 -19.14 -29.59
C TRP A 889 -5.78 -20.11 -28.49
N ARG A 890 -7.08 -20.26 -28.26
CA ARG A 890 -7.59 -21.15 -27.22
C ARG A 890 -7.45 -22.60 -27.66
N ILE A 891 -6.90 -23.42 -26.76
CA ILE A 891 -6.88 -24.87 -26.90
C ILE A 891 -8.25 -25.38 -26.46
N LYS A 892 -8.82 -26.34 -27.19
CA LYS A 892 -10.10 -26.94 -26.81
C LYS A 892 -9.99 -27.68 -25.47
N GLU A 893 -11.08 -27.59 -24.72
CA GLU A 893 -11.20 -28.19 -23.39
C GLU A 893 -10.84 -29.68 -23.41
N GLY A 894 -9.97 -30.10 -22.48
CA GLY A 894 -9.50 -31.48 -22.36
C GLY A 894 -8.25 -31.82 -23.19
N HIS A 895 -7.68 -30.85 -23.90
CA HIS A 895 -6.47 -31.03 -24.71
C HIS A 895 -5.27 -30.17 -24.27
N GLU A 896 -5.42 -29.34 -23.25
CA GLU A 896 -4.42 -28.37 -22.79
C GLU A 896 -3.08 -29.02 -22.43
N ALA A 897 -3.12 -30.19 -21.78
CA ALA A 897 -1.90 -30.92 -21.40
C ALA A 897 -1.05 -31.36 -22.61
N LYS A 898 -1.69 -31.59 -23.77
CA LYS A 898 -0.99 -31.99 -25.00
C LYS A 898 -0.15 -30.86 -25.60
N PHE A 899 -0.52 -29.61 -25.35
CA PHE A 899 0.16 -28.41 -25.88
C PHE A 899 1.03 -27.72 -24.82
N ALA A 900 1.16 -28.30 -23.63
CA ALA A 900 1.98 -27.76 -22.55
C ALA A 900 3.47 -27.90 -22.86
N ILE A 901 4.29 -27.01 -22.29
CA ILE A 901 5.75 -27.15 -22.42
C ILE A 901 6.24 -28.43 -21.74
N GLY A 902 7.20 -29.13 -22.36
CA GLY A 902 7.69 -30.43 -21.88
C GLY A 902 6.83 -31.62 -22.31
N SER A 903 5.71 -31.39 -23.00
CA SER A 903 5.03 -32.42 -23.79
C SER A 903 5.77 -32.67 -25.11
N ASP A 904 5.24 -33.57 -25.95
CA ASP A 904 5.75 -33.79 -27.31
C ASP A 904 5.46 -32.60 -28.27
N PHE A 905 4.73 -31.56 -27.84
CA PHE A 905 4.42 -30.42 -28.70
C PHE A 905 5.64 -29.51 -28.92
N PRO A 906 6.04 -29.25 -30.19
CA PRO A 906 7.28 -28.55 -30.49
C PRO A 906 7.09 -27.02 -30.56
N THR A 907 8.20 -26.27 -30.50
CA THR A 907 8.23 -24.96 -31.17
C THR A 907 8.30 -25.18 -32.67
N PHE A 908 7.63 -24.37 -33.48
CA PHE A 908 7.57 -24.63 -34.91
C PHE A 908 7.63 -23.38 -35.78
N ALA A 909 8.10 -23.58 -37.01
CA ALA A 909 8.06 -22.59 -38.07
C ALA A 909 7.54 -23.24 -39.36
N SER A 910 6.66 -22.55 -40.06
CA SER A 910 6.01 -22.99 -41.29
C SER A 910 6.39 -22.06 -42.42
N TYR A 911 7.31 -22.48 -43.30
CA TYR A 911 7.81 -21.66 -44.42
C TYR A 911 6.84 -21.62 -45.62
N GLY A 912 5.54 -21.82 -45.40
CA GLY A 912 4.50 -21.68 -46.42
C GLY A 912 3.98 -20.24 -46.52
N GLU A 913 2.87 -20.07 -47.24
CA GLU A 913 2.13 -18.81 -47.30
C GLU A 913 0.82 -18.93 -46.50
N PRO A 914 0.63 -18.18 -45.40
CA PRO A 914 1.59 -17.24 -44.79
C PRO A 914 2.72 -17.95 -44.02
N TYR A 915 3.86 -17.28 -43.85
CA TYR A 915 4.94 -17.77 -42.98
C TYR A 915 4.48 -17.67 -41.52
N VAL A 916 4.23 -18.81 -40.88
CA VAL A 916 3.74 -18.89 -39.49
C VAL A 916 4.83 -19.42 -38.55
N TYR A 917 4.86 -18.92 -37.32
CA TYR A 917 5.63 -19.54 -36.24
C TYR A 917 4.75 -19.73 -35.00
N GLY A 918 5.11 -20.69 -34.16
CA GLY A 918 4.37 -20.94 -32.93
C GLY A 918 5.16 -21.69 -31.87
N THR A 919 4.57 -21.70 -30.67
CA THR A 919 5.19 -22.27 -29.47
C THR A 919 4.11 -22.63 -28.45
N PRO A 920 4.35 -23.64 -27.59
CA PRO A 920 3.66 -23.74 -26.31
C PRO A 920 3.60 -22.39 -25.59
N SER A 921 2.46 -22.07 -24.98
CA SER A 921 2.30 -20.89 -24.11
C SER A 921 2.75 -21.24 -22.70
N LEU A 922 3.66 -20.43 -22.14
CA LEU A 922 4.09 -20.50 -20.74
C LEU A 922 3.31 -19.54 -19.85
N GLU A 923 2.64 -18.58 -20.46
CA GLU A 923 2.09 -17.38 -19.82
C GLU A 923 0.58 -17.43 -19.67
N PHE A 924 -0.09 -18.09 -20.61
CA PHE A 924 -1.54 -18.19 -20.66
C PHE A 924 -1.93 -19.66 -20.72
N PRO A 925 -2.23 -20.29 -19.57
CA PRO A 925 -2.70 -21.67 -19.52
C PRO A 925 -3.92 -21.86 -20.43
N GLY A 926 -3.95 -22.96 -21.17
CA GLY A 926 -5.03 -23.25 -22.13
C GLY A 926 -4.96 -22.45 -23.43
N LEU A 927 -3.91 -21.64 -23.66
CA LEU A 927 -3.66 -21.01 -24.95
C LEU A 927 -2.39 -21.57 -25.62
N ILE A 928 -2.30 -21.39 -26.93
CA ILE A 928 -1.10 -21.61 -27.74
C ILE A 928 -0.77 -20.33 -28.52
N LYS A 929 0.52 -20.02 -28.67
CA LYS A 929 0.96 -18.88 -29.48
C LYS A 929 1.19 -19.31 -30.92
N ILE A 930 0.50 -18.66 -31.85
CA ILE A 930 0.62 -18.90 -33.29
C ILE A 930 0.50 -17.56 -34.00
N SER A 931 1.57 -17.11 -34.63
CA SER A 931 1.67 -15.78 -35.23
C SER A 931 2.25 -15.84 -36.63
N VAL A 932 1.88 -14.89 -37.48
CA VAL A 932 2.54 -14.67 -38.77
C VAL A 932 3.93 -14.06 -38.51
N HIS A 933 4.94 -14.54 -39.21
CA HIS A 933 6.29 -14.02 -39.19
C HIS A 933 6.35 -12.70 -40.01
N GLY A 934 7.02 -11.69 -39.46
CA GLY A 934 7.14 -10.37 -40.07
C GLY A 934 6.39 -9.29 -39.29
N GLY A 935 6.42 -8.08 -39.83
CA GLY A 935 5.79 -6.90 -39.23
C GLY A 935 5.78 -5.73 -40.20
N TYR A 936 5.04 -4.67 -39.86
CA TYR A 936 4.89 -3.50 -40.71
C TYR A 936 5.90 -2.43 -40.30
N PRO A 937 6.58 -1.75 -41.24
CA PRO A 937 7.40 -0.60 -40.91
C PRO A 937 6.64 0.41 -40.07
N CYS A 938 7.18 0.75 -38.89
CA CYS A 938 6.57 1.71 -37.99
C CYS A 938 7.58 2.74 -37.49
N ASP A 939 7.09 3.93 -37.14
CA ASP A 939 7.81 4.85 -36.26
C ASP A 939 7.56 4.39 -34.80
N PRO A 940 8.60 3.99 -34.05
CA PRO A 940 8.42 3.49 -32.69
C PRO A 940 7.85 4.53 -31.72
N ASP A 941 7.97 5.83 -32.02
CA ASP A 941 7.40 6.92 -31.22
C ASP A 941 5.94 7.22 -31.57
N LYS A 942 5.46 6.75 -32.74
CA LYS A 942 4.11 7.08 -33.29
C LYS A 942 3.27 5.88 -33.69
N ARG A 943 3.67 4.66 -33.30
CA ARG A 943 2.93 3.45 -33.67
C ARG A 943 1.51 3.46 -33.08
N PRO A 944 0.49 3.02 -33.83
CA PRO A 944 -0.86 2.84 -33.30
C PRO A 944 -0.90 1.69 -32.29
N TRP A 945 -1.69 1.80 -31.24
CA TRP A 945 -1.94 0.70 -30.30
C TRP A 945 -3.16 -0.10 -30.76
N GLY A 946 -2.98 -1.33 -31.24
CA GLY A 946 -4.06 -2.22 -31.68
C GLY A 946 -3.60 -3.26 -32.71
N PRO A 947 -4.48 -4.21 -33.13
CA PRO A 947 -4.16 -5.16 -34.18
C PRO A 947 -4.02 -4.44 -35.52
N SER A 948 -2.80 -4.43 -36.07
CA SER A 948 -2.49 -3.76 -37.32
C SER A 948 -2.09 -4.77 -38.41
N GLY A 949 -2.65 -4.59 -39.60
CA GLY A 949 -2.19 -5.16 -40.87
C GLY A 949 -2.35 -6.66 -41.13
N ILE A 950 -2.54 -7.54 -40.13
CA ILE A 950 -2.64 -8.99 -40.36
C ILE A 950 -4.06 -9.40 -40.81
N SER A 951 -4.15 -10.14 -41.93
CA SER A 951 -5.36 -10.90 -42.29
C SER A 951 -5.53 -12.09 -41.35
N LEU A 952 -6.28 -11.90 -40.26
CA LEU A 952 -6.60 -12.97 -39.30
C LEU A 952 -7.29 -14.18 -39.94
N ASP A 953 -8.01 -13.98 -41.05
CA ASP A 953 -8.75 -15.05 -41.73
C ASP A 953 -7.80 -16.08 -42.37
N SER A 954 -6.69 -15.62 -42.94
CA SER A 954 -5.64 -16.50 -43.49
C SER A 954 -5.01 -17.39 -42.40
N LEU A 955 -4.77 -16.81 -41.22
CA LEU A 955 -4.22 -17.51 -40.06
C LEU A 955 -5.23 -18.50 -39.44
N LYS A 956 -6.53 -18.16 -39.38
CA LYS A 956 -7.59 -19.07 -38.92
C LYS A 956 -7.71 -20.31 -39.80
N GLU A 957 -7.71 -20.14 -41.12
CA GLU A 957 -7.75 -21.27 -42.06
C GLU A 957 -6.50 -22.14 -41.94
N TRP A 958 -5.32 -21.51 -41.75
CA TRP A 958 -4.08 -22.25 -41.49
C TRP A 958 -4.18 -23.09 -40.20
N ILE A 959 -4.66 -22.52 -39.09
CA ILE A 959 -4.83 -23.22 -37.80
C ILE A 959 -5.80 -24.40 -37.94
N LYS A 960 -6.95 -24.17 -38.58
CA LYS A 960 -7.97 -25.19 -38.85
C LYS A 960 -7.38 -26.38 -39.62
N GLY A 961 -6.56 -26.10 -40.63
CA GLY A 961 -5.93 -27.11 -41.46
C GLY A 961 -4.69 -27.79 -40.87
N ARG A 962 -4.20 -27.38 -39.69
CA ARG A 962 -2.96 -27.90 -39.08
C ARG A 962 -3.17 -28.60 -37.75
N PHE A 963 -4.12 -28.15 -36.94
CA PHE A 963 -4.32 -28.66 -35.57
C PHE A 963 -5.54 -29.57 -35.41
N SER A 964 -6.05 -30.17 -36.49
CA SER A 964 -7.13 -31.18 -36.40
C SER A 964 -8.40 -30.71 -35.68
N GLY A 965 -8.62 -29.40 -35.62
CA GLY A 965 -9.71 -28.80 -34.85
C GLY A 965 -9.53 -28.83 -33.33
N LEU A 966 -8.32 -29.05 -32.79
CA LEU A 966 -7.99 -29.01 -31.35
C LEU A 966 -7.73 -27.59 -30.81
N VAL A 967 -7.63 -26.61 -31.69
CA VAL A 967 -7.42 -25.19 -31.37
C VAL A 967 -8.60 -24.40 -31.96
N ASP A 968 -9.24 -23.58 -31.14
CA ASP A 968 -10.35 -22.73 -31.55
C ASP A 968 -9.87 -21.63 -32.50
N ASN A 969 -10.63 -21.38 -33.56
CA ASN A 969 -10.32 -20.37 -34.58
C ASN A 969 -11.45 -19.32 -34.78
N ASP A 970 -12.57 -19.46 -34.07
CA ASP A 970 -13.58 -18.41 -33.93
C ASP A 970 -13.11 -17.42 -32.85
N GLY A 971 -13.33 -16.11 -33.05
CA GLY A 971 -12.74 -15.05 -32.22
C GLY A 971 -13.04 -15.14 -30.71
N PRO A 972 -12.46 -14.25 -29.88
CA PRO A 972 -12.47 -14.37 -28.41
C PRO A 972 -13.86 -14.37 -27.75
N PHE A 973 -14.89 -13.96 -28.50
CA PHE A 973 -16.28 -13.91 -28.07
C PHE A 973 -17.12 -14.77 -29.03
N GLY A 974 -17.77 -15.80 -28.49
CA GLY A 974 -18.77 -16.57 -29.23
C GLY A 974 -20.02 -15.73 -29.56
N LYS A 975 -21.02 -16.35 -30.20
CA LYS A 975 -22.29 -15.70 -30.59
C LYS A 975 -23.12 -15.22 -29.38
N ASP A 976 -22.75 -15.66 -28.18
CA ASP A 976 -23.48 -15.45 -26.93
C ASP A 976 -23.03 -14.19 -26.15
N VAL A 977 -22.10 -13.41 -26.70
CA VAL A 977 -21.56 -12.21 -26.03
C VAL A 977 -21.83 -10.95 -26.84
N VAL A 978 -22.67 -10.07 -26.28
CA VAL A 978 -22.96 -8.74 -26.83
C VAL A 978 -22.18 -7.67 -26.05
N ILE A 979 -21.31 -6.94 -26.74
CA ILE A 979 -20.53 -5.83 -26.16
C ILE A 979 -21.24 -4.51 -26.46
N GLY A 980 -21.76 -3.86 -25.42
CA GLY A 980 -22.33 -2.52 -25.52
C GLY A 980 -21.28 -1.45 -25.26
N GLY A 981 -21.07 -0.54 -26.22
CA GLY A 981 -20.22 0.63 -26.02
C GLY A 981 -20.78 1.85 -26.74
N GLY A 982 -20.81 3.01 -26.07
CA GLY A 982 -21.15 4.30 -26.69
C GLY A 982 -21.51 5.37 -25.65
N PHE A 983 -21.07 6.61 -25.92
CA PHE A 983 -21.52 7.86 -25.30
C PHE A 983 -20.93 8.23 -23.91
N SER A 984 -19.62 8.44 -23.81
CA SER A 984 -19.05 9.18 -22.67
C SER A 984 -19.65 10.60 -22.64
N GLY A 985 -20.56 10.84 -21.68
CA GLY A 985 -21.31 12.10 -21.49
C GLY A 985 -22.80 12.03 -21.80
N HIS A 986 -23.23 11.30 -22.86
CA HIS A 986 -24.66 11.18 -23.24
C HIS A 986 -25.28 9.83 -22.85
N GLY A 987 -24.46 8.82 -22.55
CA GLY A 987 -24.91 7.44 -22.29
C GLY A 987 -25.84 7.33 -21.09
N PHE A 988 -25.66 8.19 -20.09
CA PHE A 988 -26.56 8.25 -18.94
C PHE A 988 -27.99 8.65 -19.33
N LYS A 989 -28.15 9.60 -20.26
CA LYS A 989 -29.46 10.11 -20.69
C LYS A 989 -30.28 9.07 -21.46
N MET A 990 -29.59 8.15 -22.14
CA MET A 990 -30.20 7.12 -22.99
C MET A 990 -30.05 5.72 -22.40
N ALA A 991 -29.59 5.59 -21.16
CA ALA A 991 -29.29 4.32 -20.50
C ALA A 991 -30.45 3.31 -20.55
N PRO A 992 -31.73 3.71 -20.37
CA PRO A 992 -32.84 2.75 -20.47
C PRO A 992 -33.00 2.14 -21.87
N VAL A 993 -32.84 2.95 -22.92
CA VAL A 993 -32.95 2.49 -24.32
C VAL A 993 -31.74 1.65 -24.71
N VAL A 994 -30.54 2.07 -24.30
CA VAL A 994 -29.30 1.31 -24.52
C VAL A 994 -29.38 -0.04 -23.82
N GLY A 995 -29.83 -0.08 -22.56
CA GLY A 995 -30.03 -1.33 -21.82
C GLY A 995 -31.01 -2.27 -22.52
N ARG A 996 -32.16 -1.75 -22.99
CA ARG A 996 -33.13 -2.53 -23.79
C ARG A 996 -32.50 -3.07 -25.08
N VAL A 997 -31.79 -2.24 -25.85
CA VAL A 997 -31.17 -2.66 -27.12
C VAL A 997 -30.12 -3.76 -26.89
N LEU A 998 -29.31 -3.64 -25.84
CA LEU A 998 -28.32 -4.66 -25.50
C LEU A 998 -29.00 -5.97 -25.05
N ALA A 999 -30.11 -5.88 -24.32
CA ALA A 999 -30.91 -7.04 -23.94
C ALA A 999 -31.56 -7.71 -25.17
N ASP A 1000 -32.17 -6.94 -26.07
CA ASP A 1000 -32.79 -7.45 -27.30
C ASP A 1000 -31.74 -8.13 -28.20
N LEU A 1001 -30.54 -7.54 -28.29
CA LEU A 1001 -29.43 -8.08 -29.06
C LEU A 1001 -28.92 -9.42 -28.49
N VAL A 1002 -28.77 -9.54 -27.16
CA VAL A 1002 -28.27 -10.79 -26.56
C VAL A 1002 -29.34 -11.89 -26.58
N LEU A 1003 -30.63 -11.52 -26.53
CA LEU A 1003 -31.74 -12.47 -26.50
C LEU A 1003 -32.20 -12.91 -27.90
N SER A 1004 -32.16 -12.02 -28.89
CA SER A 1004 -32.81 -12.24 -30.20
C SER A 1004 -31.97 -11.87 -31.41
N GLY A 1005 -30.80 -11.25 -31.22
CA GLY A 1005 -29.92 -10.82 -32.32
C GLY A 1005 -30.37 -9.56 -33.08
N GLU A 1006 -31.56 -9.04 -32.78
CA GLU A 1006 -32.13 -7.85 -33.42
C GLU A 1006 -32.74 -6.90 -32.37
N ALA A 1007 -32.75 -5.59 -32.62
CA ALA A 1007 -33.44 -4.62 -31.76
C ALA A 1007 -34.29 -3.66 -32.60
N LYS A 1008 -35.59 -3.59 -32.33
CA LYS A 1008 -36.53 -2.79 -33.12
C LYS A 1008 -36.59 -1.33 -32.68
N GLY A 1009 -36.70 -0.44 -33.67
CA GLY A 1009 -36.94 1.00 -33.47
C GLY A 1009 -35.70 1.85 -33.18
N VAL A 1010 -34.48 1.31 -33.34
CA VAL A 1010 -33.21 2.04 -33.14
C VAL A 1010 -32.24 1.71 -34.27
N GLU A 1011 -31.48 2.70 -34.75
CA GLU A 1011 -30.55 2.52 -35.86
C GLU A 1011 -29.29 1.76 -35.39
N MET A 1012 -29.18 0.49 -35.81
CA MET A 1012 -28.19 -0.45 -35.28
C MET A 1012 -26.74 -0.14 -35.65
N LYS A 1013 -26.50 0.70 -36.66
CA LYS A 1013 -25.13 1.09 -37.07
C LYS A 1013 -24.34 1.69 -35.92
N TYR A 1014 -25.01 2.36 -34.98
CA TYR A 1014 -24.36 2.98 -33.82
C TYR A 1014 -24.06 1.99 -32.69
N PHE A 1015 -24.47 0.73 -32.73
CA PHE A 1015 -24.23 -0.24 -31.65
C PHE A 1015 -23.29 -1.37 -32.07
N ARG A 1016 -22.96 -1.47 -33.36
CA ARG A 1016 -22.03 -2.48 -33.88
C ARG A 1016 -20.58 -2.04 -33.67
N ALA A 1017 -19.71 -2.99 -33.29
CA ALA A 1017 -18.27 -2.75 -33.22
C ALA A 1017 -17.69 -2.23 -34.55
N GLN A 1018 -18.28 -2.65 -35.68
CA GLN A 1018 -17.93 -2.20 -37.03
C GLN A 1018 -17.99 -0.67 -37.22
N ARG A 1019 -18.77 0.08 -36.42
CA ARG A 1019 -18.86 1.56 -36.53
C ARG A 1019 -17.51 2.26 -36.34
N PHE A 1020 -16.59 1.61 -35.62
CA PHE A 1020 -15.24 2.13 -35.40
C PHE A 1020 -14.29 1.84 -36.57
N GLN A 1021 -14.71 1.05 -37.56
CA GLN A 1021 -13.95 0.87 -38.80
C GLN A 1021 -14.12 2.11 -39.70
N ASP A 1022 -15.33 2.67 -39.76
CA ASP A 1022 -15.63 3.87 -40.56
C ASP A 1022 -15.26 5.17 -39.83
N ASN A 1023 -15.23 5.16 -38.49
CA ASN A 1023 -14.76 6.28 -37.67
C ASN A 1023 -13.87 5.79 -36.49
N PRO A 1024 -12.57 5.57 -36.73
CA PRO A 1024 -11.64 5.02 -35.74
C PRO A 1024 -11.42 5.88 -34.50
N LYS A 1025 -11.67 7.20 -34.60
CA LYS A 1025 -11.48 8.15 -33.50
C LYS A 1025 -12.68 8.24 -32.55
N GLY A 1026 -13.78 7.53 -32.82
CA GLY A 1026 -15.03 7.67 -32.05
C GLY A 1026 -15.64 9.08 -32.15
N ASN A 1027 -16.30 9.55 -31.08
CA ASN A 1027 -17.01 10.85 -31.05
C ASN A 1027 -16.08 12.09 -30.93
N VAL A 1028 -14.77 11.95 -31.14
CA VAL A 1028 -13.87 13.11 -31.21
C VAL A 1028 -14.08 13.79 -32.57
N LYS A 1029 -15.08 14.67 -32.65
CA LYS A 1029 -15.10 15.76 -33.63
C LYS A 1029 -14.64 17.02 -32.90
N ASP A 1030 -13.66 17.71 -33.46
CA ASP A 1030 -13.29 19.03 -32.97
C ASP A 1030 -14.51 19.97 -33.08
N TYR A 1031 -14.72 20.82 -32.07
CA TYR A 1031 -15.88 21.71 -31.97
C TYR A 1031 -16.04 22.60 -33.23
N GLU A 1032 -14.94 22.88 -33.93
CA GLU A 1032 -14.91 23.68 -35.16
C GLU A 1032 -15.56 22.98 -36.37
N ASP A 1033 -15.61 21.64 -36.41
CA ASP A 1033 -16.22 20.87 -37.51
C ASP A 1033 -17.76 20.92 -37.51
N GLN A 1034 -18.39 21.44 -36.44
CA GLN A 1034 -19.85 21.52 -36.32
C GLN A 1034 -20.43 22.83 -36.86
N VAL A 1035 -19.60 23.85 -37.09
CA VAL A 1035 -20.06 25.21 -37.45
C VAL A 1035 -19.84 25.53 -38.93
N ASN A 1036 -19.02 24.76 -39.65
CA ASN A 1036 -18.76 25.00 -41.08
C ASN A 1036 -19.35 23.91 -41.98
N SER A 1037 -20.69 23.82 -42.02
CA SER A 1037 -21.36 23.39 -43.24
C SER A 1037 -22.71 24.09 -43.41
N SER A 1038 -22.90 24.70 -44.58
CA SER A 1038 -24.11 25.31 -45.13
C SER A 1038 -24.42 26.80 -44.88
N SER A 1039 -23.45 27.68 -45.15
CA SER A 1039 -23.74 28.90 -45.92
C SER A 1039 -23.88 28.53 -47.41
N LYS A 1040 -25.05 28.04 -47.81
CA LYS A 1040 -25.55 28.05 -49.20
C LYS A 1040 -26.96 27.45 -49.22
N HIS A 1041 -27.97 28.30 -49.01
CA HIS A 1041 -29.06 28.45 -49.97
C HIS A 1041 -29.92 29.67 -49.62
N LYS A 1042 -30.26 30.38 -50.69
CA LYS A 1042 -30.99 31.64 -50.75
C LYS A 1042 -32.40 31.52 -50.15
N ASN A 1043 -32.86 32.61 -49.55
CA ASN A 1043 -34.28 32.98 -49.43
C ASN A 1043 -35.00 32.76 -50.79
N PRO A 1044 -36.29 32.37 -50.81
CA PRO A 1044 -37.32 33.38 -50.57
C PRO A 1044 -38.62 32.92 -49.87
N SER A 1045 -39.33 33.93 -49.33
CA SER A 1045 -40.79 34.03 -49.12
C SER A 1045 -41.43 33.08 -48.09
N PHE A 1046 -42.40 33.45 -47.25
CA PHE A 1046 -42.99 34.68 -46.70
C PHE A 1046 -44.20 34.16 -45.89
N TYR A 1047 -44.44 34.68 -44.68
CA TYR A 1047 -45.74 34.77 -43.96
C TYR A 1047 -46.48 33.45 -43.58
N HIS A 1048 -47.29 33.31 -42.52
CA HIS A 1048 -47.93 34.20 -41.56
C HIS A 1048 -48.44 33.35 -40.36
N GLN A 1049 -48.57 34.00 -39.19
CA GLN A 1049 -49.23 33.62 -37.92
C GLN A 1049 -48.48 32.70 -36.95
#